data_AF-Q6K0L4-F1
#
_entry.id   AF-Q6K0L4-F1
#
_cell.length_a   1.000
_cell.length_b   1.000
_cell.length_c   1.000
_cell.angle_alpha   90.00
_cell.angle_beta   90.00
_cell.angle_gamma   90.00
#
_symmetry.space_group_name_H-M   'P 1'
#
loop_
_entity.id
_entity.type
_entity.pdbx_description
1 polymer ?
#
loop_
_entity_poly.entity_id
_entity_poly.type
_entity_poly.pdbx_seq_one_letter_code
_entity_poly.pdbx_strand_id
1 'polypeptide(L)'
;MALFFLSLWLLLGACLGCQHPLCQCSDRMAFICQESEVTYVPQDIPRNSTELIFFLTKIRIIPKGAFLGFGEVEKIEISQNDALETIESDVFSHLPKLYEMIEKANNLVYIDRNAFQKLPSLRYLLISNTAIRFLPVVNQVYALQKVVLDIQDNINIRKIERNSFLGLSSDRVDIRLDKNGIPEIENHAFNGTILSELNLSDNYNLEKLPNEVFKGAHGPGYLDISETKISQLPSIGLEHINKLVAKSTYNLKKLPPLDKFHALIEANLTYPSHCCAFENRTKQNSVMHPICNKSAISEESDEFSFELDENDYYHALCREEFKVACFPEPDAFNPCEDIMGHIILRVLIWFINILAIMGNLIVFIILISSQYKLTVPRFLMCNLAFADLCTGIYLLLIAIKDMQSRTQYYNYAIDWQTGAGCNTAGFFTVFASELSVYTLTVITLERWHTITYAMELDRKVRFRHAVIIMLVGWVFAFTVALLPIFEVSSYMKVSICLPMDIETLLAQTYVMFLLILNILAFVIICSCYISIYFTVRNPNVFSSNSDTKIAKRMAILIFTDFLCMAPISFFAISASLKVPLITVSNSKILLVLFYPINSCANPFLYAIFTKTFRRDFFILLSKFGCCEMYAQIYRTETSSSVHTSHMKNGHCTPASKTSDGTIYSLVPLNHVN
;
A
#
# COMPACT_ATOMS: atom_id res chain seq x y z
N MET A 1 39.23 12.97 -83.73
CA MET A 1 39.31 12.38 -82.37
C MET A 1 39.81 13.33 -81.27
N ALA A 2 40.26 14.55 -81.57
CA ALA A 2 40.69 15.51 -80.53
C ALA A 2 39.59 16.46 -80.00
N LEU A 3 38.42 16.53 -80.66
CA LEU A 3 37.31 17.40 -80.26
C LEU A 3 36.31 16.76 -79.28
N PHE A 4 36.37 15.44 -79.08
CA PHE A 4 35.44 14.72 -78.19
C PHE A 4 35.93 14.65 -76.73
N PHE A 5 37.23 14.86 -76.50
CA PHE A 5 37.82 14.90 -75.14
C PHE A 5 37.75 16.29 -74.49
N LEU A 6 37.69 17.38 -75.27
CA LEU A 6 37.49 18.72 -74.72
C LEU A 6 36.04 18.95 -74.23
N SER A 7 35.04 18.33 -74.87
CA SER A 7 33.64 18.42 -74.43
C SER A 7 33.38 17.62 -73.15
N LEU A 8 34.12 16.54 -72.90
CA LEU A 8 33.96 15.75 -71.67
C LEU A 8 34.62 16.43 -70.46
N TRP A 9 35.70 17.19 -70.66
CA TRP A 9 36.31 18.03 -69.61
C TRP A 9 35.50 19.30 -69.30
N LEU A 10 34.75 19.83 -70.26
CA LEU A 10 33.80 20.95 -70.03
C LEU A 10 32.46 20.51 -69.42
N LEU A 11 32.11 19.22 -69.50
CA LEU A 11 30.92 18.64 -68.84
C LEU A 11 31.19 18.08 -67.43
N LEU A 12 32.46 17.88 -67.06
CA LEU A 12 32.89 17.54 -65.69
C LEU A 12 33.26 18.78 -64.85
N GLY A 13 33.22 19.97 -65.45
CA GLY A 13 33.51 21.24 -64.78
C GLY A 13 32.25 22.00 -64.36
N ALA A 14 31.43 21.44 -63.46
CA ALA A 14 30.43 22.20 -62.69
C ALA A 14 29.82 21.38 -61.53
N CYS A 15 30.63 20.77 -60.66
CA CYS A 15 30.24 20.72 -59.25
C CYS A 15 30.93 21.90 -58.59
N LEU A 16 30.23 23.03 -58.46
CA LEU A 16 30.62 24.08 -57.52
C LEU A 16 30.45 23.51 -56.10
N GLY A 17 31.39 22.67 -55.69
CA GLY A 17 31.55 22.30 -54.29
C GLY A 17 31.92 23.56 -53.52
N CYS A 18 31.07 23.96 -52.60
CA CYS A 18 31.36 25.02 -51.65
C CYS A 18 32.58 24.60 -50.82
N GLN A 19 33.67 25.38 -50.86
CA GLN A 19 34.91 25.10 -50.15
C GLN A 19 35.13 26.18 -49.09
N HIS A 20 35.18 25.79 -47.82
CA HIS A 20 35.41 26.69 -46.68
C HIS A 20 36.64 26.20 -45.89
N PRO A 21 37.52 27.10 -45.41
CA PRO A 21 38.84 26.72 -44.87
C PRO A 21 38.78 25.88 -43.58
N LEU A 22 37.75 26.08 -42.75
CA LEU A 22 37.62 25.43 -41.44
C LEU A 22 36.39 24.53 -41.30
N CYS A 23 35.51 24.49 -42.30
CA CYS A 23 34.22 23.80 -42.18
C CYS A 23 33.91 23.09 -43.50
N GLN A 24 33.29 21.93 -43.41
CA GLN A 24 32.77 21.22 -44.57
C GLN A 24 31.44 21.83 -44.98
N CYS A 25 31.28 22.11 -46.28
CA CYS A 25 30.05 22.68 -46.82
C CYS A 25 29.34 21.65 -47.71
N SER A 26 28.02 21.57 -47.59
CA SER A 26 27.16 20.67 -48.35
C SER A 26 26.30 21.42 -49.38
N ASP A 27 25.73 20.72 -50.37
CA ASP A 27 24.95 21.29 -51.47
C ASP A 27 23.72 22.11 -51.01
N ARG A 28 23.29 21.96 -49.76
CA ARG A 28 22.19 22.74 -49.14
C ARG A 28 22.63 24.00 -48.39
N MET A 29 23.87 24.47 -48.54
CA MET A 29 24.43 25.58 -47.73
C MET A 29 24.45 25.26 -46.21
N ALA A 30 24.63 23.98 -45.89
CA ALA A 30 24.88 23.51 -44.53
C ALA A 30 26.39 23.53 -44.27
N PHE A 31 26.81 24.14 -43.17
CA PHE A 31 28.20 24.26 -42.76
C PHE A 31 28.45 23.43 -41.50
N ILE A 32 29.33 22.44 -41.64
CA ILE A 32 29.72 21.52 -40.58
C ILE A 32 31.16 21.84 -40.19
N CYS A 33 31.32 22.50 -39.05
CA CYS A 33 32.62 22.81 -38.46
C CYS A 33 32.95 21.72 -37.46
N GLN A 34 33.90 20.85 -37.82
CA GLN A 34 34.33 19.71 -37.03
C GLN A 34 35.83 19.73 -36.78
N GLU A 35 36.29 18.94 -35.81
CA GLU A 35 37.69 18.78 -35.40
C GLU A 35 38.25 19.83 -34.43
N SER A 36 39.37 19.46 -33.79
CA SER A 36 40.01 20.25 -32.74
C SER A 36 40.67 21.54 -33.21
N GLU A 37 40.81 21.76 -34.51
CA GLU A 37 41.39 22.98 -35.09
C GLU A 37 40.42 24.18 -34.99
N VAL A 38 39.11 23.93 -34.91
CA VAL A 38 38.09 24.96 -34.74
C VAL A 38 38.08 25.42 -33.27
N THR A 39 38.70 26.57 -33.00
CA THR A 39 38.83 27.17 -31.66
C THR A 39 37.94 28.39 -31.44
N TYR A 40 37.32 28.92 -32.50
CA TYR A 40 36.39 30.04 -32.48
C TYR A 40 35.32 29.84 -33.57
N VAL A 41 34.19 30.56 -33.46
CA VAL A 41 33.13 30.57 -34.49
C VAL A 41 33.63 31.35 -35.72
N PRO A 42 33.81 30.72 -36.89
CA PRO A 42 34.35 31.39 -38.08
C PRO A 42 33.42 32.50 -38.56
N GLN A 43 33.98 33.70 -38.80
CA GLN A 43 33.21 34.89 -39.18
C GLN A 43 32.90 34.93 -40.69
N ASP A 44 33.64 34.16 -41.47
CA ASP A 44 33.62 34.02 -42.93
C ASP A 44 32.55 33.05 -43.45
N ILE A 45 31.75 32.44 -42.57
CA ILE A 45 30.61 31.61 -42.97
C ILE A 45 29.56 32.47 -43.72
N PRO A 46 29.12 32.07 -44.93
CA PRO A 46 28.12 32.80 -45.71
C PRO A 46 26.81 33.05 -44.97
N ARG A 47 26.25 34.26 -45.10
CA ARG A 47 25.01 34.67 -44.39
C ARG A 47 23.73 34.04 -44.93
N ASN A 48 23.79 33.42 -46.10
CA ASN A 48 22.73 32.61 -46.71
C ASN A 48 22.81 31.12 -46.33
N SER A 49 23.60 30.78 -45.31
CA SER A 49 23.65 29.42 -44.76
C SER A 49 22.30 29.01 -44.19
N THR A 50 21.94 27.74 -44.35
CA THR A 50 20.68 27.16 -43.86
C THR A 50 20.88 26.40 -42.56
N GLU A 51 22.03 25.75 -42.40
CA GLU A 51 22.34 24.94 -41.22
C GLU A 51 23.78 25.22 -40.75
N LEU A 52 23.96 25.40 -39.44
CA LEU A 52 25.26 25.58 -38.81
C LEU A 52 25.47 24.49 -37.75
N ILE A 53 26.48 23.64 -37.94
CA ILE A 53 26.77 22.52 -37.05
C ILE A 53 28.20 22.65 -36.53
N PHE A 54 28.35 22.74 -35.21
CA PHE A 54 29.63 22.80 -34.50
C PHE A 54 29.79 21.54 -33.65
N PHE A 55 30.64 20.62 -34.10
CA PHE A 55 30.77 19.29 -33.51
C PHE A 55 32.23 18.96 -33.17
N LEU A 56 32.50 18.46 -31.97
CA LEU A 56 33.86 18.09 -31.52
C LEU A 56 34.89 19.23 -31.63
N THR A 57 34.45 20.48 -31.50
CA THR A 57 35.30 21.67 -31.60
C THR A 57 36.01 21.98 -30.27
N LYS A 58 37.01 22.88 -30.31
CA LYS A 58 37.68 23.43 -29.12
C LYS A 58 37.28 24.88 -28.83
N ILE A 59 36.08 25.27 -29.26
CA ILE A 59 35.48 26.58 -28.95
C ILE A 59 35.22 26.65 -27.44
N ARG A 60 35.78 27.68 -26.79
CA ARG A 60 35.55 27.93 -25.35
C ARG A 60 34.38 28.85 -25.07
N ILE A 61 34.19 29.84 -25.95
CA ILE A 61 33.19 30.90 -25.79
C ILE A 61 32.51 31.09 -27.15
N ILE A 62 31.18 31.11 -27.16
CA ILE A 62 30.42 31.60 -28.31
C ILE A 62 30.22 33.11 -28.10
N PRO A 63 30.90 33.95 -28.89
CA PRO A 63 31.00 35.38 -28.61
C PRO A 63 29.67 36.09 -28.89
N LYS A 64 29.52 37.26 -28.30
CA LYS A 64 28.35 38.12 -28.47
C LYS A 64 27.98 38.29 -29.94
N GLY A 65 26.71 38.02 -30.27
CA GLY A 65 26.19 38.18 -31.62
C GLY A 65 26.83 37.25 -32.67
N ALA A 66 27.36 36.09 -32.27
CA ALA A 66 28.04 35.15 -33.17
C ALA A 66 27.23 34.79 -34.44
N PHE A 67 25.91 34.68 -34.32
CA PHE A 67 25.01 34.33 -35.43
C PHE A 67 24.21 35.53 -35.96
N LEU A 68 24.67 36.76 -35.72
CA LEU A 68 23.99 37.94 -36.21
C LEU A 68 24.09 38.05 -37.74
N GLY A 69 22.93 38.23 -38.39
CA GLY A 69 22.83 38.39 -39.85
C GLY A 69 22.61 37.10 -40.64
N PHE A 70 22.53 35.94 -39.99
CA PHE A 70 22.17 34.68 -40.64
C PHE A 70 20.65 34.54 -40.83
N GLY A 71 20.07 35.37 -41.72
CA GLY A 71 18.62 35.44 -41.92
C GLY A 71 17.98 34.17 -42.48
N GLU A 72 18.78 33.31 -43.11
CA GLU A 72 18.32 32.08 -43.76
C GLU A 72 18.54 30.82 -42.92
N VAL A 73 19.18 30.93 -41.76
CA VAL A 73 19.48 29.77 -40.90
C VAL A 73 18.19 29.19 -40.31
N GLU A 74 18.01 27.89 -40.49
CA GLU A 74 16.90 27.09 -40.02
C GLU A 74 17.27 26.20 -38.83
N LYS A 75 18.53 25.71 -38.79
CA LYS A 75 19.05 24.85 -37.72
C LYS A 75 20.42 25.30 -37.23
N ILE A 76 20.60 25.34 -35.90
CA ILE A 76 21.91 25.50 -35.26
C ILE A 76 22.13 24.33 -34.29
N GLU A 77 23.22 23.59 -34.50
CA GLU A 77 23.63 22.51 -33.62
C GLU A 77 25.03 22.77 -33.07
N ILE A 78 25.16 22.74 -31.75
CA ILE A 78 26.42 22.88 -31.01
C ILE A 78 26.49 21.65 -30.11
N SER A 79 27.23 20.62 -30.52
CA SER A 79 27.20 19.32 -29.83
C SER A 79 28.59 18.73 -29.63
N GLN A 80 28.79 18.01 -28.53
CA GLN A 80 30.06 17.38 -28.13
C GLN A 80 31.25 18.36 -28.05
N ASN A 81 30.99 19.58 -27.59
CA ASN A 81 32.02 20.60 -27.42
C ASN A 81 32.52 20.63 -25.97
N ASP A 82 33.49 19.77 -25.64
CA ASP A 82 34.01 19.64 -24.27
C ASP A 82 34.74 20.91 -23.77
N ALA A 83 35.16 21.81 -24.65
CA ALA A 83 35.84 23.04 -24.26
C ALA A 83 34.88 24.21 -24.00
N LEU A 84 33.61 24.10 -24.43
CA LEU A 84 32.66 25.20 -24.39
C LEU A 84 32.21 25.46 -22.95
N GLU A 85 32.48 26.67 -22.45
CA GLU A 85 32.19 27.06 -21.08
C GLU A 85 31.09 28.13 -21.00
N THR A 86 30.96 28.98 -22.02
CA THR A 86 30.10 30.18 -21.99
C THR A 86 29.45 30.51 -23.34
N ILE A 87 28.16 30.85 -23.30
CA ILE A 87 27.41 31.49 -24.39
C ILE A 87 27.12 32.94 -23.98
N GLU A 88 27.61 33.91 -24.76
CA GLU A 88 27.44 35.34 -24.46
C GLU A 88 26.06 35.91 -24.89
N SER A 89 25.86 37.21 -24.68
CA SER A 89 24.61 37.89 -25.01
C SER A 89 24.35 37.94 -26.52
N ASP A 90 23.08 38.03 -26.91
CA ASP A 90 22.64 38.28 -28.29
C ASP A 90 23.10 37.23 -29.33
N VAL A 91 23.63 36.08 -28.88
CA VAL A 91 24.15 35.00 -29.75
C VAL A 91 23.07 34.50 -30.71
N PHE A 92 21.88 34.19 -30.19
CA PHE A 92 20.72 33.75 -30.96
C PHE A 92 19.72 34.90 -31.03
N SER A 93 20.05 35.92 -31.83
CA SER A 93 19.23 37.11 -31.98
C SER A 93 18.81 37.36 -33.44
N HIS A 94 17.53 37.69 -33.63
CA HIS A 94 16.97 38.07 -34.94
C HIS A 94 17.15 37.02 -36.04
N LEU A 95 16.89 35.74 -35.72
CA LEU A 95 16.94 34.62 -36.65
C LEU A 95 15.50 34.21 -37.03
N PRO A 96 14.92 34.75 -38.12
CA PRO A 96 13.51 34.60 -38.42
C PRO A 96 13.12 33.20 -38.91
N LYS A 97 14.06 32.40 -39.42
CA LYS A 97 13.82 31.05 -39.93
C LYS A 97 14.28 29.93 -38.99
N LEU A 98 15.01 30.26 -37.92
CA LEU A 98 15.54 29.26 -36.99
C LEU A 98 14.37 28.52 -36.31
N TYR A 99 14.26 27.22 -36.59
CA TYR A 99 13.23 26.36 -36.01
C TYR A 99 13.79 25.34 -35.03
N GLU A 100 15.05 24.94 -35.17
CA GLU A 100 15.69 23.92 -34.33
C GLU A 100 17.04 24.40 -33.79
N MET A 101 17.20 24.30 -32.47
CA MET A 101 18.46 24.58 -31.79
C MET A 101 18.82 23.44 -30.85
N ILE A 102 20.03 22.91 -30.98
CA ILE A 102 20.56 21.82 -30.16
C ILE A 102 21.87 22.26 -29.51
N GLU A 103 21.93 22.21 -28.19
CA GLU A 103 23.12 22.48 -27.39
C GLU A 103 23.45 21.27 -26.50
N LYS A 104 24.62 20.66 -26.71
CA LYS A 104 25.13 19.51 -25.95
C LYS A 104 26.59 19.71 -25.62
N ALA A 105 26.88 20.27 -24.45
CA ALA A 105 28.23 20.59 -24.03
C ALA A 105 28.44 20.33 -22.53
N ASN A 106 29.25 19.30 -22.23
CA ASN A 106 29.51 18.82 -20.87
C ASN A 106 29.97 19.92 -19.90
N ASN A 107 30.79 20.86 -20.39
CA ASN A 107 31.42 21.90 -19.58
C ASN A 107 30.76 23.27 -19.73
N LEU A 108 29.61 23.38 -20.40
CA LEU A 108 28.89 24.65 -20.52
C LEU A 108 28.30 25.01 -19.16
N VAL A 109 28.84 26.05 -18.50
CA VAL A 109 28.44 26.47 -17.15
C VAL A 109 27.47 27.65 -17.18
N TYR A 110 27.60 28.52 -18.20
CA TYR A 110 26.89 29.80 -18.23
C TYR A 110 26.33 30.11 -19.61
N ILE A 111 25.03 30.44 -19.63
CA ILE A 111 24.34 31.02 -20.78
C ILE A 111 23.86 32.41 -20.34
N ASP A 112 24.25 33.44 -21.08
CA ASP A 112 23.85 34.81 -20.78
C ASP A 112 22.32 34.98 -20.82
N ARG A 113 21.80 35.84 -19.96
CA ARG A 113 20.35 36.07 -19.82
C ARG A 113 19.70 36.65 -21.09
N ASN A 114 20.50 37.30 -21.94
CA ASN A 114 20.04 37.89 -23.19
C ASN A 114 20.52 37.08 -24.41
N ALA A 115 20.95 35.83 -24.23
CA ALA A 115 21.43 34.98 -25.32
C ALA A 115 20.34 34.68 -26.39
N PHE A 116 19.08 34.54 -25.96
CA PHE A 116 17.95 34.18 -26.83
C PHE A 116 17.00 35.37 -27.06
N GLN A 117 16.89 35.85 -28.30
CA GLN A 117 16.05 37.00 -28.63
C GLN A 117 15.39 36.89 -30.01
N LYS A 118 14.08 37.12 -30.06
CA LYS A 118 13.24 37.25 -31.27
C LYS A 118 13.48 36.10 -32.26
N LEU A 119 13.01 34.91 -31.88
CA LEU A 119 13.09 33.68 -32.67
C LEU A 119 11.67 33.22 -33.05
N PRO A 120 11.01 33.92 -34.00
CA PRO A 120 9.57 33.74 -34.26
C PRO A 120 9.20 32.37 -34.83
N SER A 121 10.14 31.69 -35.49
CA SER A 121 9.96 30.36 -36.10
C SER A 121 10.44 29.21 -35.21
N LEU A 122 10.91 29.48 -33.98
CA LEU A 122 11.46 28.45 -33.10
C LEU A 122 10.39 27.38 -32.81
N ARG A 123 10.79 26.10 -32.91
CA ARG A 123 9.93 24.93 -32.64
C ARG A 123 10.58 23.96 -31.67
N TYR A 124 11.89 23.81 -31.69
CA TYR A 124 12.62 22.86 -30.84
C TYR A 124 13.87 23.52 -30.27
N LEU A 125 13.99 23.54 -28.95
CA LEU A 125 15.18 23.98 -28.23
C LEU A 125 15.62 22.89 -27.26
N LEU A 126 16.74 22.23 -27.58
CA LEU A 126 17.34 21.18 -26.77
C LEU A 126 18.60 21.70 -26.08
N ILE A 127 18.66 21.58 -24.76
CA ILE A 127 19.85 21.81 -23.94
C ILE A 127 20.06 20.59 -23.06
N SER A 128 21.01 19.73 -23.43
CA SER A 128 21.22 18.49 -22.68
C SER A 128 22.67 18.23 -22.32
N ASN A 129 22.86 17.54 -21.18
CA ASN A 129 24.16 17.14 -20.70
C ASN A 129 25.13 18.33 -20.59
N THR A 130 24.71 19.39 -19.87
CA THR A 130 25.50 20.58 -19.61
C THR A 130 25.69 20.83 -18.11
N ALA A 131 26.66 21.69 -17.78
CA ALA A 131 26.97 22.08 -16.41
C ALA A 131 26.22 23.35 -15.94
N ILE A 132 25.19 23.79 -16.67
CA ILE A 132 24.44 25.01 -16.34
C ILE A 132 23.74 24.88 -14.98
N ARG A 133 23.74 25.99 -14.24
CA ARG A 133 23.16 26.05 -12.88
C ARG A 133 21.74 26.59 -12.85
N PHE A 134 21.34 27.29 -13.90
CA PHE A 134 20.07 27.99 -14.03
C PHE A 134 19.45 27.66 -15.38
N LEU A 135 18.12 27.65 -15.45
CA LEU A 135 17.40 27.56 -16.71
C LEU A 135 17.74 28.77 -17.61
N PRO A 136 17.78 28.59 -18.94
CA PRO A 136 17.95 29.69 -19.87
C PRO A 136 16.79 30.68 -19.76
N VAL A 137 17.09 31.97 -19.86
CA VAL A 137 16.08 33.02 -19.87
C VAL A 137 15.48 33.10 -21.28
N VAL A 138 14.17 32.83 -21.39
CA VAL A 138 13.46 32.74 -22.68
C VAL A 138 12.41 33.85 -22.88
N ASN A 139 12.47 34.91 -22.06
CA ASN A 139 11.45 35.96 -22.02
C ASN A 139 11.36 36.85 -23.25
N GLN A 140 12.35 36.78 -24.14
CA GLN A 140 12.42 37.56 -25.37
C GLN A 140 12.38 36.70 -26.63
N VAL A 141 12.07 35.40 -26.52
CA VAL A 141 12.02 34.48 -27.68
C VAL A 141 10.83 34.80 -28.58
N TYR A 142 9.63 34.89 -28.01
CA TYR A 142 8.35 35.21 -28.68
C TYR A 142 8.09 34.37 -29.95
N ALA A 143 8.24 33.05 -29.84
CA ALA A 143 7.90 32.13 -30.93
C ALA A 143 6.40 32.21 -31.27
N LEU A 144 6.07 32.05 -32.55
CA LEU A 144 4.68 32.16 -33.06
C LEU A 144 3.98 30.80 -33.17
N GLN A 145 4.70 29.70 -32.92
CA GLN A 145 4.24 28.33 -33.11
C GLN A 145 4.48 27.50 -31.85
N LYS A 146 3.97 26.27 -31.85
CA LYS A 146 4.25 25.29 -30.79
C LYS A 146 5.77 25.11 -30.59
N VAL A 147 6.23 25.24 -29.35
CA VAL A 147 7.64 25.03 -28.96
C VAL A 147 7.78 23.83 -28.05
N VAL A 148 8.74 22.97 -28.34
CA VAL A 148 9.23 21.94 -27.43
C VAL A 148 10.54 22.45 -26.82
N LEU A 149 10.49 22.72 -25.51
CA LEU A 149 11.64 23.06 -24.70
C LEU A 149 12.12 21.80 -23.99
N ASP A 150 13.27 21.30 -24.40
CA ASP A 150 13.83 20.04 -23.99
C ASP A 150 15.14 20.28 -23.22
N ILE A 151 15.08 20.22 -21.88
CA ILE A 151 16.23 20.45 -21.01
C ILE A 151 16.41 19.20 -20.16
N GLN A 152 17.37 18.35 -20.52
CA GLN A 152 17.57 17.02 -19.91
C GLN A 152 19.02 16.79 -19.49
N ASP A 153 19.24 15.92 -18.51
CA ASP A 153 20.58 15.53 -18.04
C ASP A 153 21.45 16.72 -17.53
N ASN A 154 20.83 17.80 -17.05
CA ASN A 154 21.53 18.96 -16.47
C ASN A 154 21.45 18.90 -14.93
N ILE A 155 22.33 18.10 -14.33
CA ILE A 155 22.34 17.77 -12.90
C ILE A 155 22.57 18.97 -11.95
N ASN A 156 23.06 20.09 -12.49
CA ASN A 156 23.41 21.28 -11.72
C ASN A 156 22.25 22.29 -11.60
N ILE A 157 21.16 22.11 -12.34
CA ILE A 157 19.97 22.97 -12.24
C ILE A 157 19.27 22.67 -10.91
N ARG A 158 19.17 23.68 -10.04
CA ARG A 158 18.61 23.50 -8.69
C ARG A 158 17.20 24.04 -8.48
N LYS A 159 16.73 24.92 -9.37
CA LYS A 159 15.50 25.65 -9.10
C LYS A 159 14.80 26.10 -10.38
N ILE A 160 13.47 25.98 -10.39
CA ILE A 160 12.61 26.64 -11.37
C ILE A 160 12.02 27.89 -10.73
N GLU A 161 12.43 29.06 -11.21
CA GLU A 161 11.98 30.36 -10.68
C GLU A 161 10.59 30.74 -11.21
N ARG A 162 9.92 31.68 -10.53
CA ARG A 162 8.68 32.29 -11.03
C ARG A 162 8.83 32.83 -12.46
N ASN A 163 7.81 32.61 -13.29
CA ASN A 163 7.75 33.09 -14.68
C ASN A 163 8.93 32.63 -15.56
N SER A 164 9.56 31.49 -15.26
CA SER A 164 10.76 31.01 -15.99
C SER A 164 10.54 30.85 -17.50
N PHE A 165 9.29 30.60 -17.91
CA PHE A 165 8.92 30.28 -19.30
C PHE A 165 8.05 31.36 -19.96
N LEU A 166 7.79 32.47 -19.26
CA LEU A 166 6.99 33.57 -19.79
C LEU A 166 7.69 34.17 -21.01
N GLY A 167 6.98 34.32 -22.14
CA GLY A 167 7.54 34.92 -23.36
C GLY A 167 8.24 33.93 -24.31
N LEU A 168 8.24 32.63 -24.00
CA LEU A 168 8.82 31.59 -24.86
C LEU A 168 8.05 31.47 -26.20
N SER A 169 6.73 31.28 -26.11
CA SER A 169 5.83 31.17 -27.27
C SER A 169 4.48 31.83 -26.98
N SER A 170 3.82 32.35 -28.02
CA SER A 170 2.42 32.77 -27.96
C SER A 170 1.43 31.62 -28.19
N ASP A 171 1.91 30.43 -28.52
CA ASP A 171 1.13 29.20 -28.73
C ASP A 171 1.49 28.15 -27.63
N ARG A 172 1.09 26.89 -27.84
CA ARG A 172 1.35 25.76 -26.93
C ARG A 172 2.84 25.48 -26.72
N VAL A 173 3.19 25.04 -25.52
CA VAL A 173 4.55 24.66 -25.15
C VAL A 173 4.56 23.27 -24.52
N ASP A 174 5.49 22.43 -24.99
CA ASP A 174 5.88 21.20 -24.31
C ASP A 174 7.17 21.47 -23.54
N ILE A 175 7.13 21.29 -22.22
CA ILE A 175 8.27 21.53 -21.33
C ILE A 175 8.76 20.19 -20.78
N ARG A 176 9.94 19.77 -21.21
CA ARG A 176 10.62 18.57 -20.73
C ARG A 176 11.80 18.97 -19.89
N LEU A 177 11.70 18.72 -18.58
CA LEU A 177 12.71 19.02 -17.58
C LEU A 177 13.13 17.73 -16.84
N ASP A 178 12.98 16.58 -17.49
CA ASP A 178 13.31 15.29 -16.92
C ASP A 178 14.82 15.10 -16.74
N LYS A 179 15.20 14.21 -15.81
CA LYS A 179 16.60 13.84 -15.52
C LYS A 179 17.51 15.01 -15.15
N ASN A 180 16.95 16.06 -14.55
CA ASN A 180 17.72 17.18 -14.02
C ASN A 180 17.96 17.04 -12.50
N GLY A 181 18.67 18.01 -11.94
CA GLY A 181 18.98 18.07 -10.51
C GLY A 181 18.02 18.89 -9.67
N ILE A 182 16.74 19.04 -10.04
CA ILE A 182 15.82 20.05 -9.50
C ILE A 182 15.17 19.61 -8.17
N PRO A 183 15.54 20.21 -7.00
CA PRO A 183 14.83 20.00 -5.74
C PRO A 183 13.63 20.93 -5.52
N GLU A 184 13.60 22.12 -6.12
CA GLU A 184 12.64 23.18 -5.78
C GLU A 184 12.02 23.83 -7.03
N ILE A 185 10.70 24.04 -6.97
CA ILE A 185 9.92 24.79 -7.96
C ILE A 185 9.19 25.91 -7.21
N GLU A 186 9.22 27.14 -7.70
CA GLU A 186 8.48 28.26 -7.10
C GLU A 186 6.98 28.27 -7.51
N ASN A 187 6.15 28.97 -6.72
CA ASN A 187 4.81 29.33 -7.17
C ASN A 187 4.89 30.19 -8.43
N HIS A 188 3.90 30.07 -9.32
CA HIS A 188 3.86 30.78 -10.60
C HIS A 188 5.05 30.48 -11.54
N ALA A 189 5.74 29.36 -11.37
CA ALA A 189 6.84 28.95 -12.25
C ALA A 189 6.44 28.94 -13.74
N PHE A 190 5.22 28.46 -14.04
CA PHE A 190 4.69 28.33 -15.40
C PHE A 190 3.69 29.43 -15.79
N ASN A 191 3.63 30.53 -15.04
CA ASN A 191 2.66 31.60 -15.29
C ASN A 191 2.82 32.23 -16.69
N GLY A 192 1.69 32.50 -17.35
CA GLY A 192 1.64 33.09 -18.69
C GLY A 192 2.04 32.14 -19.81
N THR A 193 1.92 30.83 -19.59
CA THR A 193 2.20 29.80 -20.60
C THR A 193 0.99 28.94 -20.91
N ILE A 194 0.93 28.41 -22.13
CA ILE A 194 -0.07 27.45 -22.57
C ILE A 194 0.62 26.08 -22.62
N LEU A 195 0.56 25.33 -21.53
CA LEU A 195 1.22 24.03 -21.39
C LEU A 195 0.39 22.92 -22.05
N SER A 196 0.96 22.24 -23.04
CA SER A 196 0.45 20.95 -23.51
C SER A 196 1.06 19.79 -22.73
N GLU A 197 2.37 19.81 -22.53
CA GLU A 197 3.13 18.76 -21.85
C GLU A 197 4.04 19.37 -20.78
N LEU A 198 4.08 18.75 -19.60
CA LEU A 198 5.08 19.02 -18.58
C LEU A 198 5.66 17.69 -18.08
N ASN A 199 6.92 17.44 -18.39
CA ASN A 199 7.67 16.31 -17.87
C ASN A 199 8.67 16.78 -16.79
N LEU A 200 8.51 16.29 -15.57
CA LEU A 200 9.38 16.51 -14.41
C LEU A 200 10.00 15.19 -13.93
N SER A 201 9.93 14.12 -14.71
CA SER A 201 10.37 12.79 -14.29
C SER A 201 11.87 12.75 -13.95
N ASP A 202 12.28 11.78 -13.14
CA ASP A 202 13.69 11.53 -12.80
C ASP A 202 14.40 12.68 -12.07
N ASN A 203 13.65 13.66 -11.57
CA ASN A 203 14.15 14.64 -10.61
C ASN A 203 14.06 14.06 -9.19
N TYR A 204 14.98 13.15 -8.84
CA TYR A 204 14.95 12.34 -7.62
C TYR A 204 14.93 13.12 -6.28
N ASN A 205 15.26 14.42 -6.32
CA ASN A 205 15.29 15.30 -5.15
C ASN A 205 14.07 16.25 -5.08
N LEU A 206 13.16 16.19 -6.05
CA LEU A 206 11.95 17.01 -6.06
C LEU A 206 10.92 16.46 -5.08
N GLU A 207 10.71 17.16 -3.96
CA GLU A 207 9.83 16.68 -2.87
C GLU A 207 8.42 17.28 -2.88
N LYS A 208 8.30 18.48 -3.45
CA LYS A 208 7.07 19.27 -3.36
C LYS A 208 6.79 19.98 -4.66
N LEU A 209 5.54 19.86 -5.09
CA LEU A 209 4.96 20.67 -6.14
C LEU A 209 4.06 21.73 -5.48
N PRO A 210 4.41 23.03 -5.49
CA PRO A 210 3.65 24.06 -4.80
C PRO A 210 2.21 24.18 -5.29
N ASN A 211 1.28 24.56 -4.40
CA ASN A 211 -0.14 24.67 -4.74
C ASN A 211 -0.45 25.68 -5.86
N GLU A 212 0.35 26.73 -6.02
CA GLU A 212 0.14 27.76 -7.05
C GLU A 212 1.13 27.63 -8.23
N VAL A 213 1.72 26.45 -8.43
CA VAL A 213 2.71 26.22 -9.50
C VAL A 213 2.13 26.47 -10.91
N PHE A 214 0.87 26.08 -11.12
CA PHE A 214 0.15 26.22 -12.40
C PHE A 214 -0.73 27.48 -12.45
N LYS A 215 -0.66 28.36 -11.45
CA LYS A 215 -1.53 29.53 -11.39
C LYS A 215 -1.12 30.55 -12.46
N GLY A 216 -2.05 30.84 -13.37
CA GLY A 216 -1.80 31.68 -14.54
C GLY A 216 -1.23 30.93 -15.75
N ALA A 217 -1.04 29.61 -15.65
CA ALA A 217 -0.81 28.73 -16.79
C ALA A 217 -2.15 28.16 -17.29
N HIS A 218 -2.25 27.91 -18.59
CA HIS A 218 -3.33 27.09 -19.16
C HIS A 218 -2.78 25.68 -19.42
N GLY A 219 -3.42 24.63 -18.89
CA GLY A 219 -2.85 23.28 -18.86
C GLY A 219 -2.14 22.96 -17.52
N PRO A 220 -1.28 21.93 -17.45
CA PRO A 220 -0.84 21.06 -18.54
C PRO A 220 -1.89 20.02 -18.97
N GLY A 221 -1.79 19.52 -20.20
CA GLY A 221 -2.58 18.39 -20.70
C GLY A 221 -1.97 17.02 -20.35
N TYR A 222 -0.64 16.93 -20.40
CA TYR A 222 0.14 15.78 -19.96
C TYR A 222 1.06 16.20 -18.82
N LEU A 223 1.04 15.46 -17.71
CA LEU A 223 1.91 15.68 -16.56
C LEU A 223 2.61 14.37 -16.19
N ASP A 224 3.94 14.35 -16.27
CA ASP A 224 4.77 13.26 -15.77
C ASP A 224 5.62 13.73 -14.59
N ILE A 225 5.47 13.05 -13.46
CA ILE A 225 6.19 13.27 -12.20
C ILE A 225 6.86 11.98 -11.70
N SER A 226 7.07 11.01 -12.60
CA SER A 226 7.65 9.71 -12.27
C SER A 226 9.05 9.82 -11.69
N GLU A 227 9.46 8.86 -10.85
CA GLU A 227 10.81 8.84 -10.26
C GLU A 227 11.16 10.12 -9.48
N THR A 228 10.15 10.76 -8.87
CA THR A 228 10.33 11.92 -7.96
C THR A 228 9.96 11.57 -6.52
N LYS A 229 10.31 12.47 -5.59
CA LYS A 229 9.93 12.38 -4.18
C LYS A 229 8.68 13.19 -3.85
N ILE A 230 7.90 13.59 -4.86
CA ILE A 230 6.70 14.41 -4.69
C ILE A 230 5.73 13.70 -3.74
N SER A 231 5.32 14.40 -2.70
CA SER A 231 4.43 13.87 -1.67
C SER A 231 2.95 14.17 -1.90
N GLN A 232 2.65 15.27 -2.59
CA GLN A 232 1.29 15.75 -2.84
C GLN A 232 1.22 16.50 -4.18
N LEU A 233 0.09 16.34 -4.88
CA LEU A 233 -0.26 17.14 -6.05
C LEU A 233 -0.93 18.47 -5.64
N PRO A 234 -0.79 19.54 -6.44
CA PRO A 234 -1.39 20.84 -6.15
C PRO A 234 -2.92 20.78 -6.23
N SER A 235 -3.60 21.64 -5.47
CA SER A 235 -5.07 21.70 -5.46
C SER A 235 -5.69 22.54 -6.60
N ILE A 236 -4.84 23.28 -7.33
CA ILE A 236 -5.22 24.24 -8.38
C ILE A 236 -4.46 23.88 -9.66
N GLY A 237 -5.13 24.03 -10.82
CA GLY A 237 -4.51 23.86 -12.14
C GLY A 237 -4.48 22.43 -12.67
N LEU A 238 -5.14 21.47 -12.01
CA LEU A 238 -5.25 20.08 -12.48
C LEU A 238 -6.43 19.83 -13.44
N GLU A 239 -7.24 20.84 -13.71
CA GLU A 239 -8.53 20.73 -14.40
C GLU A 239 -8.39 20.25 -15.86
N HIS A 240 -7.28 20.63 -16.49
CA HIS A 240 -6.97 20.38 -17.90
C HIS A 240 -6.06 19.17 -18.13
N ILE A 241 -5.68 18.43 -17.08
CA ILE A 241 -4.81 17.27 -17.22
C ILE A 241 -5.61 16.11 -17.82
N ASN A 242 -5.21 15.67 -19.01
CA ASN A 242 -5.73 14.50 -19.73
C ASN A 242 -4.98 13.23 -19.34
N LYS A 243 -3.65 13.31 -19.17
CA LYS A 243 -2.79 12.18 -18.82
C LYS A 243 -1.89 12.52 -17.64
N LEU A 244 -1.99 11.73 -16.57
CA LEU A 244 -1.16 11.84 -15.37
C LEU A 244 -0.26 10.61 -15.26
N VAL A 245 1.04 10.81 -15.18
CA VAL A 245 2.04 9.75 -15.00
C VAL A 245 2.83 10.03 -13.72
N ALA A 246 2.82 9.07 -12.80
CA ALA A 246 3.47 9.12 -11.49
C ALA A 246 3.96 7.72 -11.12
N LYS A 247 4.83 7.14 -11.95
CA LYS A 247 5.47 5.84 -11.71
C LYS A 247 6.61 6.01 -10.70
N SER A 248 6.84 4.99 -9.87
CA SER A 248 7.92 5.01 -8.85
C SER A 248 7.90 6.25 -7.92
N THR A 249 6.75 6.91 -7.76
CA THR A 249 6.58 8.13 -6.94
C THR A 249 6.03 7.75 -5.57
N TYR A 250 6.82 7.00 -4.80
CA TYR A 250 6.35 6.33 -3.57
C TYR A 250 5.87 7.29 -2.47
N ASN A 251 6.34 8.54 -2.45
CA ASN A 251 5.91 9.52 -1.47
C ASN A 251 4.50 10.07 -1.75
N LEU A 252 4.00 9.94 -2.98
CA LEU A 252 2.67 10.37 -3.36
C LEU A 252 1.66 9.34 -2.87
N LYS A 253 1.30 9.41 -1.58
CA LYS A 253 0.37 8.45 -0.97
C LYS A 253 -1.10 8.83 -1.13
N LYS A 254 -1.39 10.11 -1.41
CA LYS A 254 -2.75 10.66 -1.47
C LYS A 254 -2.96 11.39 -2.79
N LEU A 255 -4.16 11.21 -3.33
CA LEU A 255 -4.64 11.99 -4.47
C LEU A 255 -5.56 13.12 -4.01
N PRO A 256 -5.54 14.28 -4.69
CA PRO A 256 -6.50 15.33 -4.45
C PRO A 256 -7.92 14.88 -4.84
N PRO A 257 -8.97 15.59 -4.41
CA PRO A 257 -10.34 15.24 -4.74
C PRO A 257 -10.54 15.05 -6.25
N LEU A 258 -11.24 13.99 -6.63
CA LEU A 258 -11.43 13.58 -8.03
C LEU A 258 -12.17 14.63 -8.87
N ASP A 259 -12.92 15.50 -8.21
CA ASP A 259 -13.59 16.65 -8.83
C ASP A 259 -12.59 17.60 -9.49
N LYS A 260 -11.33 17.63 -9.04
CA LYS A 260 -10.27 18.46 -9.63
C LYS A 260 -9.78 17.94 -10.98
N PHE A 261 -9.99 16.66 -11.28
CA PHE A 261 -9.55 16.01 -12.51
C PHE A 261 -10.68 15.96 -13.55
N HIS A 262 -11.07 17.11 -14.10
CA HIS A 262 -12.17 17.23 -15.07
C HIS A 262 -11.84 16.62 -16.43
N ALA A 263 -10.63 16.88 -16.96
CA ALA A 263 -10.21 16.40 -18.27
C ALA A 263 -9.50 15.03 -18.27
N LEU A 264 -9.21 14.44 -17.10
CA LEU A 264 -8.40 13.21 -17.01
C LEU A 264 -9.03 12.02 -17.76
N ILE A 265 -8.23 11.39 -18.61
CA ILE A 265 -8.51 10.22 -19.45
C ILE A 265 -7.64 9.03 -19.04
N GLU A 266 -6.36 9.27 -18.75
CA GLU A 266 -5.40 8.23 -18.41
C GLU A 266 -4.59 8.58 -17.16
N ALA A 267 -4.43 7.63 -16.25
CA ALA A 267 -3.61 7.76 -15.04
C ALA A 267 -2.68 6.55 -14.88
N ASN A 268 -1.38 6.78 -14.92
CA ASN A 268 -0.38 5.73 -14.68
C ASN A 268 0.36 6.04 -13.38
N LEU A 269 0.01 5.33 -12.32
CA LEU A 269 0.34 5.64 -10.94
C LEU A 269 1.27 4.58 -10.35
N THR A 270 1.76 4.83 -9.13
CA THR A 270 2.61 3.87 -8.41
C THR A 270 1.79 2.82 -7.66
N TYR A 271 0.62 3.22 -7.12
CA TYR A 271 -0.15 2.39 -6.21
C TYR A 271 -1.46 1.90 -6.85
N PRO A 272 -1.71 0.56 -6.90
CA PRO A 272 -2.96 0.02 -7.43
C PRO A 272 -4.21 0.56 -6.72
N SER A 273 -4.09 0.86 -5.42
CA SER A 273 -5.21 1.40 -4.63
C SER A 273 -5.72 2.74 -5.16
N HIS A 274 -4.87 3.55 -5.79
CA HIS A 274 -5.30 4.82 -6.38
C HIS A 274 -6.23 4.63 -7.58
N CYS A 275 -6.08 3.55 -8.34
CA CYS A 275 -6.94 3.26 -9.47
C CYS A 275 -8.38 2.91 -9.06
N CYS A 276 -8.58 2.44 -7.83
CA CYS A 276 -9.92 2.26 -7.26
C CYS A 276 -10.73 3.55 -7.16
N ALA A 277 -10.08 4.71 -7.10
CA ALA A 277 -10.77 6.00 -7.11
C ALA A 277 -11.45 6.29 -8.46
N PHE A 278 -10.92 5.72 -9.55
CA PHE A 278 -11.38 5.97 -10.91
C PHE A 278 -12.29 4.87 -11.47
N GLU A 279 -12.36 3.71 -10.81
CA GLU A 279 -13.10 2.52 -11.27
C GLU A 279 -14.59 2.78 -11.54
N ASN A 280 -15.26 3.48 -10.63
CA ASN A 280 -16.71 3.74 -10.69
C ASN A 280 -17.07 5.09 -11.34
N ARG A 281 -16.10 5.82 -11.89
CA ARG A 281 -16.36 7.13 -12.49
C ARG A 281 -16.55 6.98 -14.00
N THR A 282 -17.81 6.87 -14.41
CA THR A 282 -18.20 7.14 -15.80
C THR A 282 -18.31 8.65 -15.98
N LYS A 283 -17.50 9.23 -16.85
CA LYS A 283 -17.67 10.64 -17.24
C LYS A 283 -18.61 10.69 -18.43
N GLN A 284 -19.69 11.46 -18.30
CA GLN A 284 -20.51 11.85 -19.45
C GLN A 284 -19.75 12.92 -20.25
N ASN A 285 -19.45 12.63 -21.51
CA ASN A 285 -18.93 13.61 -22.45
C ASN A 285 -20.08 14.56 -22.83
N SER A 286 -20.07 15.79 -22.31
CA SER A 286 -21.05 16.82 -22.74
C SER A 286 -20.73 17.39 -24.13
N VAL A 287 -19.56 17.10 -24.69
CA VAL A 287 -19.14 17.56 -26.02
C VAL A 287 -18.47 16.41 -26.76
N MET A 288 -19.17 15.86 -27.75
CA MET A 288 -18.64 14.86 -28.67
C MET A 288 -17.51 15.49 -29.52
N HIS A 289 -16.34 14.84 -29.61
CA HIS A 289 -15.23 15.33 -30.43
C HIS A 289 -15.68 15.42 -31.92
N PRO A 290 -15.34 16.47 -32.69
CA PRO A 290 -15.84 16.67 -34.05
C PRO A 290 -15.48 15.55 -35.04
N ILE A 291 -14.47 14.72 -34.72
CA ILE A 291 -14.10 13.50 -35.46
C ILE A 291 -15.21 12.43 -35.39
N CYS A 292 -15.97 12.39 -34.30
CA CYS A 292 -17.03 11.40 -34.08
C CYS A 292 -18.28 11.65 -34.93
N ASN A 293 -18.34 12.80 -35.64
CA ASN A 293 -19.37 13.09 -36.64
C ASN A 293 -18.98 12.61 -38.05
N LYS A 294 -17.82 11.93 -38.20
CA LYS A 294 -17.37 11.31 -39.46
C LYS A 294 -17.33 9.77 -39.37
N SER A 295 -18.28 9.14 -38.69
CA SER A 295 -18.54 7.70 -38.87
C SER A 295 -19.61 7.50 -39.95
N ALA A 296 -19.24 7.86 -41.18
CA ALA A 296 -19.95 7.47 -42.40
C ALA A 296 -18.96 7.44 -43.57
N ILE A 297 -17.89 6.64 -43.45
CA ILE A 297 -17.20 6.12 -44.63
C ILE A 297 -17.04 4.63 -44.43
N SER A 298 -17.62 3.94 -45.39
CA SER A 298 -17.79 2.52 -45.58
C SER A 298 -16.49 1.72 -45.53
N GLU A 299 -16.64 0.52 -44.97
CA GLU A 299 -15.92 -0.71 -45.24
C GLU A 299 -15.33 -0.77 -46.66
N GLU A 300 -14.02 -0.98 -46.80
CA GLU A 300 -13.42 -2.05 -47.62
C GLU A 300 -11.89 -2.06 -47.59
N SER A 301 -11.37 -3.28 -47.60
CA SER A 301 -10.01 -3.77 -47.92
C SER A 301 -8.93 -3.84 -46.84
N ASP A 302 -8.58 -5.10 -46.56
CA ASP A 302 -7.40 -5.60 -45.85
C ASP A 302 -6.08 -5.08 -46.46
N GLU A 303 -5.17 -4.59 -45.62
CA GLU A 303 -3.75 -4.93 -45.73
C GLU A 303 -3.01 -4.71 -44.40
N PHE A 304 -2.14 -5.66 -44.08
CA PHE A 304 -1.42 -5.86 -42.83
C PHE A 304 -0.36 -4.77 -42.60
N SER A 305 -0.41 -4.03 -41.48
CA SER A 305 0.78 -3.42 -40.89
C SER A 305 0.62 -3.16 -39.38
N PHE A 306 1.70 -3.44 -38.65
CA PHE A 306 1.87 -3.27 -37.22
C PHE A 306 1.86 -1.78 -36.83
N GLU A 307 0.85 -1.32 -36.09
CA GLU A 307 0.92 -0.14 -35.21
C GLU A 307 -0.23 -0.23 -34.18
N LEU A 308 0.07 -0.83 -33.03
CA LEU A 308 -0.85 -0.96 -31.88
C LEU A 308 -0.49 0.10 -30.83
N ASP A 309 -1.02 1.33 -30.94
CA ASP A 309 -1.17 2.23 -29.78
C ASP A 309 -2.12 3.43 -30.05
N GLU A 310 -2.17 3.98 -31.26
CA GLU A 310 -2.96 5.21 -31.52
C GLU A 310 -4.48 4.98 -31.66
N ASN A 311 -4.91 3.79 -32.09
CA ASN A 311 -6.30 3.56 -32.50
C ASN A 311 -7.29 3.49 -31.31
N ASP A 312 -6.84 3.05 -30.13
CA ASP A 312 -7.66 2.98 -28.91
C ASP A 312 -7.97 4.37 -28.34
N TYR A 313 -7.05 5.34 -28.51
CA TYR A 313 -7.23 6.71 -28.05
C TYR A 313 -8.37 7.42 -28.79
N TYR A 314 -8.41 7.30 -30.13
CA TYR A 314 -9.47 7.88 -30.97
C TYR A 314 -10.84 7.22 -30.73
N HIS A 315 -10.87 5.91 -30.45
CA HIS A 315 -12.10 5.20 -30.14
C HIS A 315 -12.69 5.56 -28.77
N ALA A 316 -11.84 5.87 -27.78
CA ALA A 316 -12.26 6.33 -26.45
C ALA A 316 -12.87 7.75 -26.49
N LEU A 317 -12.36 8.62 -27.38
CA LEU A 317 -12.84 9.99 -27.60
C LEU A 317 -14.27 10.08 -28.16
N CYS A 318 -14.80 8.99 -28.74
CA CYS A 318 -16.12 8.95 -29.37
C CYS A 318 -17.20 8.21 -28.58
N ARG A 319 -16.95 7.84 -27.31
CA ARG A 319 -17.97 7.29 -26.42
C ARG A 319 -18.64 8.39 -25.61
N GLU A 320 -19.97 8.32 -25.50
CA GLU A 320 -20.79 9.20 -24.64
C GLU A 320 -20.42 9.06 -23.15
N GLU A 321 -19.92 7.89 -22.75
CA GLU A 321 -19.34 7.60 -21.45
C GLU A 321 -17.94 6.98 -21.61
N PHE A 322 -16.93 7.60 -21.01
CA PHE A 322 -15.59 7.02 -20.95
C PHE A 322 -15.14 6.82 -19.50
N LYS A 323 -14.52 5.67 -19.25
CA LYS A 323 -13.87 5.32 -17.98
C LYS A 323 -12.41 5.79 -18.06
N VAL A 324 -11.90 6.36 -16.97
CA VAL A 324 -10.48 6.74 -16.90
C VAL A 324 -9.64 5.46 -16.90
N ALA A 325 -8.76 5.32 -17.88
CA ALA A 325 -7.81 4.22 -17.94
C ALA A 325 -6.78 4.41 -16.82
N CYS A 326 -6.67 3.46 -15.89
CA CYS A 326 -5.78 3.60 -14.74
C CYS A 326 -4.89 2.37 -14.55
N PHE A 327 -3.60 2.62 -14.33
CA PHE A 327 -2.58 1.61 -14.11
C PHE A 327 -1.75 1.91 -12.85
N PRO A 328 -1.22 0.91 -12.13
CA PRO A 328 -1.51 -0.52 -12.29
C PRO A 328 -2.95 -0.85 -11.86
N GLU A 329 -3.54 -1.85 -12.52
CA GLU A 329 -4.89 -2.30 -12.18
C GLU A 329 -4.94 -2.88 -10.75
N PRO A 330 -6.06 -2.68 -10.02
CA PRO A 330 -6.25 -3.26 -8.70
C PRO A 330 -6.10 -4.79 -8.71
N ASP A 331 -5.35 -5.32 -7.74
CA ASP A 331 -5.11 -6.76 -7.62
C ASP A 331 -6.16 -7.47 -6.76
N ALA A 332 -6.17 -8.81 -6.81
CA ALA A 332 -7.10 -9.62 -6.02
C ALA A 332 -6.88 -9.48 -4.50
N PHE A 333 -5.72 -8.96 -4.07
CA PHE A 333 -5.37 -8.77 -2.66
C PHE A 333 -5.82 -7.42 -2.11
N ASN A 334 -5.96 -6.40 -2.95
CA ASN A 334 -6.47 -5.07 -2.63
C ASN A 334 -7.64 -4.69 -3.54
N PRO A 335 -8.81 -5.35 -3.38
CA PRO A 335 -10.02 -4.98 -4.11
C PRO A 335 -10.45 -3.55 -3.76
N CYS A 336 -11.13 -2.90 -4.70
CA CYS A 336 -11.63 -1.52 -4.60
C CYS A 336 -12.83 -1.33 -3.66
N GLU A 337 -12.71 -1.86 -2.45
CA GLU A 337 -13.67 -1.81 -1.38
C GLU A 337 -13.01 -1.34 -0.09
N ASP A 338 -13.83 -0.84 0.84
CA ASP A 338 -13.35 -0.56 2.19
C ASP A 338 -12.89 -1.86 2.89
N ILE A 339 -12.12 -1.73 3.98
CA ILE A 339 -11.51 -2.85 4.72
C ILE A 339 -12.51 -4.00 4.98
N MET A 340 -13.73 -3.70 5.45
CA MET A 340 -14.77 -4.73 5.66
C MET A 340 -15.75 -4.90 4.49
N GLY A 341 -15.86 -3.94 3.57
CA GLY A 341 -16.72 -3.97 2.38
C GLY A 341 -18.24 -3.90 2.66
N HIS A 342 -18.76 -4.77 3.52
CA HIS A 342 -20.20 -4.94 3.77
C HIS A 342 -20.67 -4.34 5.10
N ILE A 343 -21.85 -3.71 5.07
CA ILE A 343 -22.48 -3.13 6.28
C ILE A 343 -22.79 -4.18 7.36
N ILE A 344 -23.19 -5.40 6.95
CA ILE A 344 -23.50 -6.49 7.89
C ILE A 344 -22.25 -6.90 8.66
N LEU A 345 -21.10 -7.06 7.96
CA LEU A 345 -19.83 -7.39 8.59
C LEU A 345 -19.37 -6.29 9.56
N ARG A 346 -19.62 -5.02 9.24
CA ARG A 346 -19.33 -3.88 10.12
C ARG A 346 -20.14 -3.91 11.41
N VAL A 347 -21.41 -4.27 11.37
CA VAL A 347 -22.23 -4.40 12.58
C VAL A 347 -21.75 -5.60 13.42
N LEU A 348 -21.45 -6.72 12.76
CA LEU A 348 -21.00 -7.94 13.42
C LEU A 348 -19.64 -7.78 14.09
N ILE A 349 -18.65 -7.13 13.45
CA ILE A 349 -17.31 -6.97 14.02
C ILE A 349 -17.35 -6.18 15.33
N TRP A 350 -18.16 -5.12 15.43
CA TRP A 350 -18.31 -4.36 16.67
C TRP A 350 -18.95 -5.21 17.78
N PHE A 351 -20.00 -5.97 17.45
CA PHE A 351 -20.68 -6.82 18.43
C PHE A 351 -19.75 -7.94 18.95
N ILE A 352 -19.10 -8.67 18.04
CA ILE A 352 -18.19 -9.77 18.37
C ILE A 352 -16.98 -9.26 19.16
N ASN A 353 -16.42 -8.12 18.77
CA ASN A 353 -15.29 -7.49 19.46
C ASN A 353 -15.63 -7.13 20.92
N ILE A 354 -16.76 -6.47 21.16
CA ILE A 354 -17.19 -6.12 22.52
C ILE A 354 -17.34 -7.37 23.40
N LEU A 355 -17.97 -8.43 22.87
CA LEU A 355 -18.12 -9.68 23.59
C LEU A 355 -16.78 -10.37 23.87
N ALA A 356 -15.88 -10.41 22.89
CA ALA A 356 -14.56 -11.02 23.03
C ALA A 356 -13.72 -10.30 24.09
N ILE A 357 -13.65 -8.96 24.07
CA ILE A 357 -12.89 -8.17 25.04
C ILE A 357 -13.52 -8.30 26.44
N MET A 358 -14.82 -8.02 26.56
CA MET A 358 -15.48 -8.00 27.88
C MET A 358 -15.52 -9.40 28.51
N GLY A 359 -15.86 -10.42 27.73
CA GLY A 359 -15.94 -11.80 28.22
C GLY A 359 -14.59 -12.31 28.71
N ASN A 360 -13.53 -12.17 27.92
CA ASN A 360 -12.20 -12.65 28.28
C ASN A 360 -11.56 -11.81 29.40
N LEU A 361 -11.82 -10.50 29.45
CA LEU A 361 -11.38 -9.65 30.55
C LEU A 361 -12.01 -10.08 31.89
N ILE A 362 -13.32 -10.34 31.90
CA ILE A 362 -14.02 -10.84 33.10
C ILE A 362 -13.44 -12.18 33.54
N VAL A 363 -13.24 -13.13 32.62
CA VAL A 363 -12.63 -14.43 32.91
C VAL A 363 -11.23 -14.26 33.52
N PHE A 364 -10.39 -13.42 32.91
CA PHE A 364 -9.03 -13.14 33.37
C PHE A 364 -9.01 -12.55 34.77
N ILE A 365 -9.85 -11.52 35.04
CA ILE A 365 -9.97 -10.89 36.35
C ILE A 365 -10.43 -11.89 37.41
N ILE A 366 -11.43 -12.71 37.12
CA ILE A 366 -11.96 -13.71 38.07
C ILE A 366 -10.90 -14.73 38.42
N LEU A 367 -10.18 -15.25 37.42
CA LEU A 367 -9.20 -16.30 37.65
C LEU A 367 -7.98 -15.80 38.43
N ILE A 368 -7.57 -14.54 38.25
CA ILE A 368 -6.44 -13.93 38.98
C ILE A 368 -6.86 -13.45 40.38
N SER A 369 -8.08 -12.89 40.52
CA SER A 369 -8.56 -12.33 41.80
C SER A 369 -9.10 -13.40 42.77
N SER A 370 -9.19 -14.65 42.33
CA SER A 370 -9.68 -15.77 43.14
C SER A 370 -8.69 -16.08 44.27
N GLN A 371 -9.16 -16.16 45.51
CA GLN A 371 -8.33 -16.48 46.69
C GLN A 371 -7.96 -17.97 46.79
N TYR A 372 -8.39 -18.79 45.84
CA TYR A 372 -8.09 -20.22 45.79
C TYR A 372 -6.74 -20.49 45.11
N LYS A 373 -6.09 -21.60 45.47
CA LYS A 373 -4.81 -22.01 44.85
C LYS A 373 -4.94 -22.12 43.31
N LEU A 374 -3.97 -21.55 42.59
CA LEU A 374 -3.80 -21.68 41.14
C LEU A 374 -3.49 -23.14 40.77
N THR A 375 -4.50 -23.83 40.25
CA THR A 375 -4.32 -25.17 39.68
C THR A 375 -3.82 -25.06 38.24
N VAL A 376 -3.17 -26.12 37.73
CA VAL A 376 -2.67 -26.16 36.34
C VAL A 376 -3.76 -25.78 35.32
N PRO A 377 -4.99 -26.32 35.36
CA PRO A 377 -6.01 -25.96 34.38
C PRO A 377 -6.46 -24.49 34.50
N ARG A 378 -6.47 -23.91 35.71
CA ARG A 378 -6.80 -22.48 35.90
C ARG A 378 -5.73 -21.58 35.31
N PHE A 379 -4.46 -21.95 35.48
CA PHE A 379 -3.34 -21.23 34.87
C PHE A 379 -3.41 -21.29 33.34
N LEU A 380 -3.68 -22.46 32.76
CA LEU A 380 -3.83 -22.59 31.30
C LEU A 380 -5.04 -21.79 30.77
N MET A 381 -6.17 -21.79 31.48
CA MET A 381 -7.33 -20.94 31.12
C MET A 381 -7.02 -19.44 31.19
N CYS A 382 -6.14 -18.99 32.09
CA CYS A 382 -5.70 -17.58 32.12
C CYS A 382 -4.91 -17.20 30.86
N ASN A 383 -4.02 -18.08 30.41
CA ASN A 383 -3.23 -17.85 29.20
C ASN A 383 -4.13 -17.83 27.95
N LEU A 384 -5.12 -18.71 27.89
CA LEU A 384 -6.09 -18.74 26.80
C LEU A 384 -6.95 -17.47 26.77
N ALA A 385 -7.48 -17.03 27.92
CA ALA A 385 -8.22 -15.77 28.01
C ALA A 385 -7.36 -14.55 27.63
N PHE A 386 -6.06 -14.57 27.93
CA PHE A 386 -5.15 -13.52 27.51
C PHE A 386 -4.95 -13.51 25.98
N ALA A 387 -4.73 -14.68 25.36
CA ALA A 387 -4.61 -14.79 23.91
C ALA A 387 -5.88 -14.30 23.20
N ASP A 388 -7.06 -14.71 23.69
CA ASP A 388 -8.35 -14.29 23.15
C ASP A 388 -8.62 -12.78 23.33
N LEU A 389 -8.11 -12.17 24.40
CA LEU A 389 -8.14 -10.71 24.59
C LEU A 389 -7.29 -9.99 23.51
N CYS A 390 -6.12 -10.53 23.17
CA CYS A 390 -5.30 -10.01 22.07
C CYS A 390 -6.01 -10.11 20.72
N THR A 391 -6.75 -11.20 20.45
CA THR A 391 -7.62 -11.30 19.26
C THR A 391 -8.68 -10.19 19.24
N GLY A 392 -9.29 -9.89 20.39
CA GLY A 392 -10.22 -8.76 20.53
C GLY A 392 -9.58 -7.40 20.21
N ILE A 393 -8.37 -7.13 20.73
CA ILE A 393 -7.61 -5.90 20.44
C ILE A 393 -7.33 -5.77 18.94
N TYR A 394 -6.94 -6.86 18.27
CA TYR A 394 -6.75 -6.88 16.83
C TYR A 394 -8.03 -6.48 16.07
N LEU A 395 -9.18 -7.10 16.38
CA LEU A 395 -10.46 -6.76 15.74
C LEU A 395 -10.87 -5.30 16.00
N LEU A 396 -10.54 -4.77 17.19
CA LEU A 396 -10.78 -3.36 17.51
C LEU A 396 -9.96 -2.43 16.63
N LEU A 397 -8.67 -2.72 16.38
CA LEU A 397 -7.83 -1.92 15.48
C LEU A 397 -8.42 -1.88 14.07
N ILE A 398 -8.85 -3.03 13.56
CA ILE A 398 -9.48 -3.15 12.24
C ILE A 398 -10.81 -2.38 12.18
N ALA A 399 -11.67 -2.50 13.19
CA ALA A 399 -12.95 -1.81 13.25
C ALA A 399 -12.81 -0.27 13.34
N ILE A 400 -11.84 0.22 14.13
CA ILE A 400 -11.54 1.65 14.23
C ILE A 400 -11.05 2.16 12.87
N LYS A 401 -10.13 1.43 12.23
CA LYS A 401 -9.57 1.89 10.95
C LYS A 401 -10.61 1.90 9.84
N ASP A 402 -11.46 0.88 9.76
CA ASP A 402 -12.57 0.82 8.80
C ASP A 402 -13.54 2.01 8.99
N MET A 403 -13.83 2.39 10.23
CA MET A 403 -14.67 3.55 10.53
C MET A 403 -14.03 4.87 10.08
N GLN A 404 -12.71 5.03 10.26
CA GLN A 404 -11.98 6.25 9.88
C GLN A 404 -11.81 6.41 8.37
N SER A 405 -11.58 5.32 7.64
CA SER A 405 -11.26 5.37 6.22
C SER A 405 -12.49 5.23 5.30
N ARG A 406 -13.69 5.31 5.86
CA ARG A 406 -14.96 5.03 5.17
C ARG A 406 -15.06 5.81 3.85
N THR A 407 -15.40 5.11 2.76
CA THR A 407 -15.57 5.64 1.39
C THR A 407 -14.34 6.27 0.74
N GLN A 408 -13.23 6.41 1.46
CA GLN A 408 -11.98 6.99 0.97
C GLN A 408 -10.79 6.08 1.26
N TYR A 409 -11.02 4.77 1.40
CA TYR A 409 -9.98 3.83 1.79
C TYR A 409 -8.76 3.91 0.88
N TYR A 410 -8.92 4.15 -0.43
CA TYR A 410 -7.81 4.33 -1.37
C TYR A 410 -6.77 5.39 -0.96
N ASN A 411 -7.17 6.47 -0.27
CA ASN A 411 -6.28 7.53 0.23
C ASN A 411 -5.64 7.20 1.59
N TYR A 412 -6.16 6.20 2.31
CA TYR A 412 -5.66 5.77 3.61
C TYR A 412 -5.02 4.37 3.57
N ALA A 413 -5.18 3.63 2.49
CA ALA A 413 -4.73 2.26 2.31
C ALA A 413 -3.21 2.17 2.44
N ILE A 414 -2.49 3.01 1.70
CA ILE A 414 -1.03 3.02 1.71
C ILE A 414 -0.48 3.41 3.10
N ASP A 415 -1.02 4.46 3.73
CA ASP A 415 -0.62 4.84 5.09
C ASP A 415 -0.93 3.76 6.13
N TRP A 416 -2.02 3.01 5.94
CA TRP A 416 -2.39 1.89 6.81
C TRP A 416 -1.44 0.70 6.63
N GLN A 417 -1.27 0.25 5.39
CA GLN A 417 -0.49 -0.92 5.01
C GLN A 417 1.01 -0.70 5.24
N THR A 418 1.56 0.45 4.84
CA THR A 418 2.99 0.79 5.02
C THR A 418 3.33 1.34 6.40
N GLY A 419 2.31 1.75 7.17
CA GLY A 419 2.50 2.31 8.50
C GLY A 419 2.65 1.26 9.60
N ALA A 420 2.96 1.73 10.81
CA ALA A 420 3.05 0.87 12.00
C ALA A 420 1.71 0.22 12.38
N GLY A 421 0.58 0.76 11.90
CA GLY A 421 -0.76 0.26 12.20
C GLY A 421 -0.96 -1.20 11.76
N CYS A 422 -0.65 -1.51 10.51
CA CYS A 422 -0.83 -2.85 9.98
C CYS A 422 0.18 -3.86 10.57
N ASN A 423 1.42 -3.43 10.81
CA ASN A 423 2.40 -4.26 11.52
C ASN A 423 1.97 -4.60 12.95
N THR A 424 1.36 -3.64 13.66
CA THR A 424 0.84 -3.86 15.02
C THR A 424 -0.36 -4.81 15.00
N ALA A 425 -1.31 -4.60 14.08
CA ALA A 425 -2.47 -5.47 13.93
C ALA A 425 -2.06 -6.91 13.54
N GLY A 426 -1.14 -7.03 12.58
CA GLY A 426 -0.56 -8.29 12.12
C GLY A 426 0.18 -9.07 13.22
N PHE A 427 0.94 -8.35 14.05
CA PHE A 427 1.58 -8.94 15.22
C PHE A 427 0.54 -9.52 16.19
N PHE A 428 -0.47 -8.74 16.58
CA PHE A 428 -1.48 -9.20 17.55
C PHE A 428 -2.28 -10.40 17.04
N THR A 429 -2.67 -10.43 15.77
CA THR A 429 -3.46 -11.55 15.22
C THR A 429 -2.66 -12.85 15.20
N VAL A 430 -1.42 -12.85 14.68
CA VAL A 430 -0.57 -14.05 14.65
C VAL A 430 -0.18 -14.49 16.06
N PHE A 431 0.25 -13.55 16.91
CA PHE A 431 0.61 -13.86 18.29
C PHE A 431 -0.56 -14.48 19.06
N ALA A 432 -1.75 -13.90 18.93
CA ALA A 432 -2.95 -14.37 19.61
C ALA A 432 -3.39 -15.76 19.11
N SER A 433 -3.42 -15.99 17.80
CA SER A 433 -3.84 -17.29 17.26
C SER A 433 -2.88 -18.41 17.63
N GLU A 434 -1.58 -18.19 17.46
CA GLU A 434 -0.57 -19.22 17.75
C GLU A 434 -0.52 -19.54 19.25
N LEU A 435 -0.61 -18.52 20.12
CA LEU A 435 -0.68 -18.75 21.56
C LEU A 435 -1.98 -19.46 21.97
N SER A 436 -3.12 -19.13 21.36
CA SER A 436 -4.41 -19.75 21.64
C SER A 436 -4.42 -21.24 21.26
N VAL A 437 -4.00 -21.57 20.04
CA VAL A 437 -3.91 -22.96 19.54
C VAL A 437 -2.91 -23.78 20.37
N TYR A 438 -1.75 -23.21 20.69
CA TYR A 438 -0.78 -23.85 21.57
C TYR A 438 -1.37 -24.13 22.96
N THR A 439 -2.01 -23.14 23.57
CA THR A 439 -2.62 -23.26 24.90
C THR A 439 -3.73 -24.30 24.91
N LEU A 440 -4.59 -24.32 23.89
CA LEU A 440 -5.62 -25.34 23.71
C LEU A 440 -4.99 -26.73 23.64
N THR A 441 -3.97 -26.92 22.81
CA THR A 441 -3.25 -28.20 22.70
C THR A 441 -2.72 -28.65 24.06
N VAL A 442 -2.09 -27.76 24.84
CA VAL A 442 -1.59 -28.07 26.18
C VAL A 442 -2.72 -28.40 27.17
N ILE A 443 -3.86 -27.68 27.13
CA ILE A 443 -5.04 -28.02 27.92
C ILE A 443 -5.49 -29.44 27.59
N THR A 444 -5.54 -29.82 26.31
CA THR A 444 -6.00 -31.16 25.91
C THR A 444 -5.05 -32.26 26.35
N LEU A 445 -3.73 -32.04 26.24
CA LEU A 445 -2.71 -32.98 26.70
C LEU A 445 -2.72 -33.13 28.21
N GLU A 446 -2.86 -32.04 28.96
CA GLU A 446 -3.00 -32.07 30.42
C GLU A 446 -4.24 -32.89 30.82
N ARG A 447 -5.37 -32.68 30.16
CA ARG A 447 -6.61 -33.41 30.45
C ARG A 447 -6.51 -34.89 30.09
N TRP A 448 -5.96 -35.21 28.93
CA TRP A 448 -5.71 -36.60 28.54
C TRP A 448 -4.81 -37.29 29.55
N HIS A 449 -3.67 -36.67 29.89
CA HIS A 449 -2.73 -37.22 30.87
C HIS A 449 -3.38 -37.43 32.24
N THR A 450 -4.10 -36.42 32.76
CA THR A 450 -4.74 -36.50 34.09
C THR A 450 -5.84 -37.56 34.15
N ILE A 451 -6.60 -37.77 33.06
CA ILE A 451 -7.69 -38.76 33.01
C ILE A 451 -7.13 -40.18 32.82
N THR A 452 -6.20 -40.36 31.88
CA THR A 452 -5.64 -41.69 31.58
C THR A 452 -4.78 -42.23 32.72
N TYR A 453 -4.03 -41.37 33.41
CA TYR A 453 -3.15 -41.75 34.52
C TYR A 453 -3.71 -41.39 35.91
N ALA A 454 -5.03 -41.24 36.04
CA ALA A 454 -5.68 -40.83 37.28
C ALA A 454 -5.35 -41.73 38.51
N MET A 455 -4.96 -42.99 38.26
CA MET A 455 -4.69 -44.01 39.27
C MET A 455 -3.22 -44.10 39.72
N GLU A 456 -2.28 -43.42 39.03
CA GLU A 456 -0.85 -43.40 39.37
C GLU A 456 -0.47 -42.07 40.04
N LEU A 457 -0.37 -42.05 41.38
CA LEU A 457 -0.11 -40.82 42.14
C LEU A 457 1.23 -40.12 41.80
N ASP A 458 2.23 -40.86 41.31
CA ASP A 458 3.59 -40.34 41.04
C ASP A 458 3.75 -39.63 39.68
N ARG A 459 2.77 -39.74 38.79
CA ARG A 459 2.85 -39.21 37.41
C ARG A 459 2.11 -37.88 37.19
N LYS A 460 1.59 -37.22 38.23
CA LYS A 460 0.81 -35.99 38.07
C LYS A 460 1.64 -34.82 37.52
N VAL A 461 1.12 -34.14 36.50
CA VAL A 461 1.70 -32.92 35.94
C VAL A 461 1.74 -31.83 37.02
N ARG A 462 2.95 -31.51 37.49
CA ARG A 462 3.17 -30.46 38.49
C ARG A 462 3.07 -29.06 37.86
N PHE A 463 2.66 -28.08 38.66
CA PHE A 463 2.54 -26.68 38.26
C PHE A 463 3.82 -26.11 37.61
N ARG A 464 5.00 -26.48 38.12
CA ARG A 464 6.30 -26.05 37.55
C ARG A 464 6.47 -26.46 36.09
N HIS A 465 6.06 -27.67 35.72
CA HIS A 465 6.15 -28.15 34.34
C HIS A 465 5.21 -27.34 33.42
N ALA A 466 3.99 -27.05 33.87
CA ALA A 466 3.04 -26.26 33.11
C ALA A 466 3.56 -24.84 32.83
N VAL A 467 4.23 -24.20 33.79
CA VAL A 467 4.85 -22.88 33.60
C VAL A 467 5.95 -22.92 32.54
N ILE A 468 6.84 -23.93 32.60
CA ILE A 468 7.93 -24.09 31.61
C ILE A 468 7.36 -24.32 30.21
N ILE A 469 6.37 -25.22 30.09
CA ILE A 469 5.70 -25.51 28.80
C ILE A 469 5.07 -24.23 28.24
N MET A 470 4.36 -23.46 29.06
CA MET A 470 3.78 -22.20 28.60
C MET A 470 4.84 -21.17 28.21
N LEU A 471 5.95 -21.06 28.95
CA LEU A 471 7.03 -20.14 28.59
C LEU A 471 7.59 -20.44 27.19
N VAL A 472 7.76 -21.72 26.85
CA VAL A 472 8.17 -22.14 25.50
C VAL A 472 7.13 -21.70 24.45
N GLY A 473 5.83 -21.92 24.72
CA GLY A 473 4.75 -21.47 23.85
C GLY A 473 4.73 -19.95 23.63
N TRP A 474 4.97 -19.17 24.68
CA TRP A 474 5.07 -17.72 24.62
C TRP A 474 6.23 -17.25 23.75
N VAL A 475 7.43 -17.81 23.97
CA VAL A 475 8.61 -17.49 23.16
C VAL A 475 8.38 -17.86 21.70
N PHE A 476 7.76 -19.03 21.44
CA PHE A 476 7.41 -19.47 20.10
C PHE A 476 6.43 -18.51 19.41
N ALA A 477 5.27 -18.23 20.02
CA ALA A 477 4.25 -17.36 19.42
C ALA A 477 4.78 -15.94 19.18
N PHE A 478 5.57 -15.41 20.11
CA PHE A 478 6.20 -14.10 19.98
C PHE A 478 7.21 -14.07 18.83
N THR A 479 8.05 -15.10 18.71
CA THR A 479 9.05 -15.20 17.65
C THR A 479 8.37 -15.24 16.28
N VAL A 480 7.37 -16.10 16.12
CA VAL A 480 6.67 -16.26 14.84
C VAL A 480 5.92 -14.99 14.44
N ALA A 481 5.27 -14.29 15.39
CA ALA A 481 4.63 -13.00 15.11
C ALA A 481 5.61 -11.86 14.79
N LEU A 482 6.88 -11.97 15.19
CA LEU A 482 7.91 -10.99 14.84
C LEU A 482 8.50 -11.20 13.43
N LEU A 483 8.50 -12.43 12.89
CA LEU A 483 9.18 -12.74 11.63
C LEU A 483 8.71 -11.86 10.44
N PRO A 484 7.42 -11.56 10.24
CA PRO A 484 6.99 -10.69 9.14
C PRO A 484 7.37 -9.21 9.34
N ILE A 485 7.75 -8.79 10.55
CA ILE A 485 8.28 -7.44 10.81
C ILE A 485 9.76 -7.37 10.41
N PHE A 486 10.49 -8.48 10.48
CA PHE A 486 11.88 -8.62 10.01
C PHE A 486 11.97 -9.09 8.55
N GLU A 487 10.98 -8.73 7.72
CA GLU A 487 10.97 -8.96 6.26
C GLU A 487 11.02 -10.43 5.81
N VAL A 488 10.81 -11.40 6.70
CA VAL A 488 10.68 -12.82 6.31
C VAL A 488 9.36 -13.07 5.55
N SER A 489 8.34 -12.29 5.88
CA SER A 489 7.04 -12.21 5.21
C SER A 489 6.54 -10.76 5.33
N SER A 490 5.30 -10.47 4.92
CA SER A 490 4.73 -9.13 4.99
C SER A 490 3.31 -9.13 5.50
N TYR A 491 3.02 -8.27 6.49
CA TYR A 491 1.65 -7.95 6.90
C TYR A 491 0.98 -6.92 5.98
N MET A 492 1.74 -6.27 5.11
CA MET A 492 1.27 -5.09 4.37
C MET A 492 0.46 -5.43 3.11
N LYS A 493 0.57 -6.68 2.63
CA LYS A 493 -0.01 -7.12 1.34
C LYS A 493 -1.53 -7.05 1.30
N VAL A 494 -2.21 -7.38 2.40
CA VAL A 494 -3.68 -7.42 2.50
C VAL A 494 -4.17 -6.37 3.49
N SER A 495 -5.26 -5.69 3.18
CA SER A 495 -5.88 -4.63 4.00
C SER A 495 -6.17 -4.99 5.46
N ILE A 496 -6.30 -6.29 5.76
CA ILE A 496 -6.62 -6.85 7.07
C ILE A 496 -5.38 -7.32 7.85
N CYS A 497 -4.18 -7.11 7.30
CA CYS A 497 -2.91 -7.31 8.00
C CYS A 497 -2.58 -8.77 8.36
N LEU A 498 -3.02 -9.72 7.54
CA LEU A 498 -2.62 -11.12 7.65
C LEU A 498 -1.37 -11.39 6.80
N PRO A 499 -0.46 -12.27 7.25
CA PRO A 499 0.72 -12.63 6.48
C PRO A 499 0.31 -13.59 5.36
N MET A 500 -0.11 -13.03 4.23
CA MET A 500 -0.55 -13.76 3.04
C MET A 500 0.39 -13.53 1.85
N ASP A 501 1.62 -13.08 2.12
CA ASP A 501 2.62 -12.86 1.09
C ASP A 501 3.12 -14.21 0.54
N ILE A 502 2.94 -14.40 -0.77
CA ILE A 502 3.31 -15.60 -1.52
C ILE A 502 4.22 -15.28 -2.71
N GLU A 503 4.71 -14.05 -2.83
CA GLU A 503 5.56 -13.65 -3.96
C GLU A 503 6.98 -14.21 -3.80
N THR A 504 7.50 -14.23 -2.57
CA THR A 504 8.83 -14.74 -2.27
C THR A 504 8.78 -16.16 -1.71
N LEU A 505 9.80 -16.97 -2.01
CA LEU A 505 9.91 -18.33 -1.49
C LEU A 505 9.95 -18.34 0.04
N LEU A 506 10.66 -17.40 0.66
CA LEU A 506 10.75 -17.28 2.12
C LEU A 506 9.37 -17.00 2.72
N ALA A 507 8.63 -16.02 2.21
CA ALA A 507 7.30 -15.71 2.70
C ALA A 507 6.32 -16.88 2.51
N GLN A 508 6.35 -17.54 1.35
CA GLN A 508 5.53 -18.72 1.09
C GLN A 508 5.84 -19.86 2.08
N THR A 509 7.12 -20.14 2.34
CA THR A 509 7.51 -21.20 3.31
C THR A 509 7.06 -20.87 4.74
N TYR A 510 7.12 -19.60 5.14
CA TYR A 510 6.63 -19.13 6.43
C TYR A 510 5.12 -19.34 6.58
N VAL A 511 4.33 -18.93 5.59
CA VAL A 511 2.86 -19.11 5.61
C VAL A 511 2.50 -20.60 5.65
N MET A 512 3.18 -21.43 4.86
CA MET A 512 2.97 -22.88 4.88
C MET A 512 3.34 -23.51 6.22
N PHE A 513 4.45 -23.08 6.83
CA PHE A 513 4.86 -23.56 8.15
C PHE A 513 3.80 -23.28 9.21
N LEU A 514 3.24 -22.06 9.25
CA LEU A 514 2.14 -21.70 10.13
C LEU A 514 0.90 -22.57 9.92
N LEU A 515 0.49 -22.77 8.68
CA LEU A 515 -0.68 -23.57 8.35
C LEU A 515 -0.50 -25.04 8.76
N ILE A 516 0.67 -25.62 8.48
CA ILE A 516 0.99 -27.01 8.85
C ILE A 516 1.01 -27.19 10.36
N LEU A 517 1.57 -26.24 11.11
CA LEU A 517 1.56 -26.29 12.57
C LEU A 517 0.13 -26.30 13.14
N ASN A 518 -0.75 -25.46 12.61
CA ASN A 518 -2.14 -25.41 13.03
C ASN A 518 -2.88 -26.73 12.72
N ILE A 519 -2.63 -27.36 11.57
CA ILE A 519 -3.16 -28.68 11.24
C ILE A 519 -2.61 -29.76 12.19
N LEU A 520 -1.31 -29.72 12.50
CA LEU A 520 -0.68 -30.68 13.40
C LEU A 520 -1.26 -30.58 14.81
N ALA A 521 -1.43 -29.37 15.33
CA ALA A 521 -2.07 -29.12 16.62
C ALA A 521 -3.48 -29.72 16.66
N PHE A 522 -4.26 -29.51 15.60
CA PHE A 522 -5.60 -30.10 15.48
C PHE A 522 -5.59 -31.63 15.52
N VAL A 523 -4.68 -32.29 14.77
CA VAL A 523 -4.54 -33.75 14.77
C VAL A 523 -4.19 -34.29 16.15
N ILE A 524 -3.29 -33.62 16.88
CA ILE A 524 -2.91 -33.98 18.25
C ILE A 524 -4.13 -33.90 19.17
N ILE A 525 -4.87 -32.79 19.11
CA ILE A 525 -6.09 -32.57 19.89
C ILE A 525 -7.08 -33.73 19.64
N CYS A 526 -7.43 -34.00 18.37
CA CYS A 526 -8.34 -35.09 18.02
C CYS A 526 -7.88 -36.45 18.56
N SER A 527 -6.59 -36.78 18.40
CA SER A 527 -6.02 -38.04 18.85
C SER A 527 -6.10 -38.21 20.38
N CYS A 528 -5.84 -37.14 21.13
CA CYS A 528 -5.96 -37.12 22.58
C CYS A 528 -7.41 -37.38 23.01
N TYR A 529 -8.40 -36.77 22.35
CA TYR A 529 -9.79 -36.95 22.72
C TYR A 529 -10.38 -38.30 22.34
N ILE A 530 -9.98 -38.87 21.21
CA ILE A 530 -10.31 -40.26 20.88
C ILE A 530 -9.79 -41.19 21.98
N SER A 531 -8.57 -40.95 22.46
CA SER A 531 -7.97 -41.71 23.55
C SER A 531 -8.71 -41.52 24.89
N ILE A 532 -9.12 -40.29 25.22
CA ILE A 532 -9.96 -40.00 26.40
C ILE A 532 -11.30 -40.76 26.29
N TYR A 533 -11.94 -40.72 25.12
CA TYR A 533 -13.22 -41.37 24.88
C TYR A 533 -13.14 -42.89 25.12
N PHE A 534 -12.11 -43.55 24.58
CA PHE A 534 -11.87 -44.98 24.82
C PHE A 534 -11.56 -45.28 26.29
N THR A 535 -10.77 -44.42 26.95
CA THR A 535 -10.44 -44.58 28.38
C THR A 535 -11.70 -44.51 29.26
N VAL A 536 -12.58 -43.54 29.00
CA VAL A 536 -13.82 -43.34 29.78
C VAL A 536 -14.87 -44.43 29.52
N ARG A 537 -14.87 -45.04 28.32
CA ARG A 537 -15.81 -46.10 27.94
C ARG A 537 -15.34 -47.50 28.37
N ASN A 538 -14.11 -47.65 28.84
CA ASN A 538 -13.56 -48.94 29.25
C ASN A 538 -14.19 -49.41 30.58
N PRO A 539 -14.93 -50.52 30.62
CA PRO A 539 -15.68 -50.96 31.81
C PRO A 539 -14.79 -51.43 32.96
N ASN A 540 -13.50 -51.71 32.71
CA ASN A 540 -12.54 -52.11 33.75
C ASN A 540 -12.03 -50.93 34.60
N VAL A 541 -12.40 -49.69 34.26
CA VAL A 541 -12.09 -48.48 35.03
C VAL A 541 -13.40 -47.97 35.62
N PHE A 542 -13.49 -47.85 36.95
CA PHE A 542 -14.64 -47.23 37.62
C PHE A 542 -14.69 -45.73 37.28
N SER A 543 -15.23 -45.38 36.11
CA SER A 543 -15.46 -44.00 35.70
C SER A 543 -16.70 -43.46 36.43
N SER A 544 -16.55 -42.41 37.23
CA SER A 544 -17.68 -41.71 37.83
C SER A 544 -18.56 -41.06 36.74
N ASN A 545 -19.87 -40.97 36.96
CA ASN A 545 -20.78 -40.17 36.13
C ASN A 545 -20.39 -38.68 36.04
N SER A 546 -19.48 -38.20 36.90
CA SER A 546 -18.86 -36.87 36.79
C SER A 546 -17.89 -36.78 35.60
N ASP A 547 -17.17 -37.86 35.30
CA ASP A 547 -16.02 -37.84 34.38
C ASP A 547 -16.50 -37.89 32.93
N THR A 548 -17.58 -38.63 32.65
CA THR A 548 -18.33 -38.57 31.38
C THR A 548 -18.94 -37.19 31.13
N LYS A 549 -19.48 -36.53 32.17
CA LYS A 549 -20.00 -35.15 32.06
C LYS A 549 -18.87 -34.14 31.80
N ILE A 550 -17.68 -34.34 32.36
CA ILE A 550 -16.50 -33.49 32.12
C ILE A 550 -15.94 -33.72 30.71
N ALA A 551 -15.82 -34.97 30.26
CA ALA A 551 -15.37 -35.30 28.90
C ALA A 551 -16.30 -34.75 27.82
N LYS A 552 -17.64 -34.83 28.00
CA LYS A 552 -18.62 -34.22 27.08
C LYS A 552 -18.50 -32.69 26.99
N ARG A 553 -18.14 -32.02 28.08
CA ARG A 553 -17.92 -30.56 28.13
C ARG A 553 -16.66 -30.15 27.37
N MET A 554 -15.59 -30.92 27.50
CA MET A 554 -14.35 -30.72 26.77
C MET A 554 -14.53 -31.03 25.27
N ALA A 555 -15.34 -32.03 24.93
CA ALA A 555 -15.68 -32.35 23.55
C ALA A 555 -16.35 -31.18 22.79
N ILE A 556 -17.23 -30.43 23.48
CA ILE A 556 -17.90 -29.26 22.90
C ILE A 556 -16.91 -28.13 22.59
N LEU A 557 -15.97 -27.86 23.50
CA LEU A 557 -14.92 -26.83 23.32
C LEU A 557 -14.06 -27.08 22.06
N ILE A 558 -13.72 -28.35 21.79
CA ILE A 558 -12.92 -28.71 20.59
C ILE A 558 -13.76 -28.61 19.33
N PHE A 559 -15.01 -29.07 19.38
CA PHE A 559 -15.84 -29.08 18.19
C PHE A 559 -16.13 -27.64 17.73
N THR A 560 -16.31 -26.72 18.68
CA THR A 560 -16.41 -25.29 18.38
C THR A 560 -15.11 -24.74 17.80
N ASP A 561 -13.95 -25.10 18.35
CA ASP A 561 -12.64 -24.68 17.85
C ASP A 561 -12.35 -25.21 16.43
N PHE A 562 -12.63 -26.50 16.16
CA PHE A 562 -12.53 -27.11 14.84
C PHE A 562 -13.39 -26.42 13.80
N LEU A 563 -14.67 -26.19 14.12
CA LEU A 563 -15.59 -25.52 13.19
C LEU A 563 -15.16 -24.09 12.88
N CYS A 564 -14.44 -23.43 13.78
CA CYS A 564 -13.91 -22.08 13.58
C CYS A 564 -12.62 -22.09 12.76
N MET A 565 -11.72 -23.05 12.98
CA MET A 565 -10.40 -23.11 12.33
C MET A 565 -10.39 -23.83 10.98
N ALA A 566 -11.24 -24.84 10.77
CA ALA A 566 -11.23 -25.66 9.56
C ALA A 566 -11.50 -24.88 8.26
N PRO A 567 -12.50 -23.96 8.19
CA PRO A 567 -12.70 -23.15 7.00
C PRO A 567 -11.48 -22.28 6.68
N ILE A 568 -10.88 -21.66 7.69
CA ILE A 568 -9.75 -20.72 7.54
C ILE A 568 -8.52 -21.46 7.01
N SER A 569 -8.18 -22.60 7.61
CA SER A 569 -7.07 -23.44 7.15
C SER A 569 -7.28 -23.96 5.73
N PHE A 570 -8.51 -24.39 5.38
CA PHE A 570 -8.81 -24.88 4.04
C PHE A 570 -8.58 -23.82 2.96
N PHE A 571 -9.13 -22.62 3.14
CA PHE A 571 -8.97 -21.54 2.17
C PHE A 571 -7.55 -20.97 2.14
N ALA A 572 -6.86 -20.91 3.29
CA ALA A 572 -5.47 -20.48 3.34
C ALA A 572 -4.53 -21.45 2.59
N ILE A 573 -4.76 -22.77 2.70
CA ILE A 573 -4.01 -23.78 1.93
C ILE A 573 -4.31 -23.62 0.43
N SER A 574 -5.58 -23.49 0.05
CA SER A 574 -5.97 -23.27 -1.35
C SER A 574 -5.30 -22.03 -1.96
N ALA A 575 -5.25 -20.92 -1.23
CA ALA A 575 -4.53 -19.71 -1.64
C ALA A 575 -3.02 -19.94 -1.77
N SER A 576 -2.40 -20.65 -0.82
CA SER A 576 -0.95 -20.95 -0.82
C SER A 576 -0.51 -21.86 -1.99
N LEU A 577 -1.41 -22.71 -2.48
CA LEU A 577 -1.21 -23.59 -3.64
C LEU A 577 -1.45 -22.86 -4.97
N LYS A 578 -1.64 -21.53 -4.95
CA LYS A 578 -1.95 -20.69 -6.12
C LYS A 578 -3.26 -21.05 -6.81
N VAL A 579 -4.19 -21.68 -6.10
CA VAL A 579 -5.56 -21.97 -6.58
C VAL A 579 -6.56 -21.35 -5.59
N PRO A 580 -6.68 -20.01 -5.53
CA PRO A 580 -7.58 -19.36 -4.58
C PRO A 580 -9.04 -19.67 -4.95
N LEU A 581 -9.70 -20.51 -4.13
CA LEU A 581 -11.10 -20.88 -4.32
C LEU A 581 -12.09 -19.80 -3.84
N ILE A 582 -11.59 -18.81 -3.10
CA ILE A 582 -12.36 -17.69 -2.57
C ILE A 582 -11.59 -16.38 -2.82
N THR A 583 -12.28 -15.33 -3.22
CA THR A 583 -11.69 -13.99 -3.34
C THR A 583 -11.40 -13.41 -1.95
N VAL A 584 -10.44 -12.47 -1.86
CA VAL A 584 -10.12 -11.82 -0.59
C VAL A 584 -11.35 -11.15 0.01
N SER A 585 -12.21 -10.54 -0.80
CA SER A 585 -13.50 -9.97 -0.40
C SER A 585 -14.40 -10.97 0.32
N ASN A 586 -14.58 -12.17 -0.25
CA ASN A 586 -15.43 -13.20 0.33
C ASN A 586 -14.78 -13.89 1.55
N SER A 587 -13.44 -13.93 1.62
CA SER A 587 -12.71 -14.46 2.77
C SER A 587 -12.87 -13.62 4.04
N LYS A 588 -13.25 -12.33 3.93
CA LYS A 588 -13.56 -11.44 5.07
C LYS A 588 -14.63 -12.02 5.98
N ILE A 589 -15.60 -12.74 5.42
CA ILE A 589 -16.66 -13.42 6.18
C ILE A 589 -16.05 -14.44 7.15
N LEU A 590 -15.04 -15.20 6.71
CA LEU A 590 -14.35 -16.19 7.54
C LEU A 590 -13.62 -15.54 8.72
N LEU A 591 -13.02 -14.38 8.49
CA LEU A 591 -12.30 -13.63 9.51
C LEU A 591 -13.22 -12.91 10.51
N VAL A 592 -14.35 -12.36 10.06
CA VAL A 592 -15.24 -11.60 10.95
C VAL A 592 -16.15 -12.53 11.74
N LEU A 593 -16.60 -13.63 11.14
CA LEU A 593 -17.49 -14.59 11.79
C LEU A 593 -16.71 -15.75 12.40
N PHE A 594 -16.02 -16.57 11.62
CA PHE A 594 -15.51 -17.84 12.13
C PHE A 594 -14.26 -17.68 13.02
N TYR A 595 -13.33 -16.81 12.63
CA TYR A 595 -12.08 -16.61 13.36
C TYR A 595 -12.28 -16.18 14.83
N PRO A 596 -13.18 -15.24 15.17
CA PRO A 596 -13.32 -14.75 16.53
C PRO A 596 -14.45 -15.42 17.31
N ILE A 597 -15.30 -16.26 16.68
CA ILE A 597 -16.32 -17.05 17.39
C ILE A 597 -15.66 -17.95 18.44
N ASN A 598 -14.48 -18.51 18.14
CA ASN A 598 -13.76 -19.34 19.10
C ASN A 598 -13.39 -18.56 20.37
N SER A 599 -12.75 -17.41 20.21
CA SER A 599 -12.37 -16.51 21.31
C SER A 599 -13.58 -15.93 22.06
N CYS A 600 -14.71 -15.71 21.36
CA CYS A 600 -15.95 -15.24 21.97
C CYS A 600 -16.67 -16.34 22.77
N ALA A 601 -16.69 -17.58 22.28
CA ALA A 601 -17.38 -18.70 22.92
C ALA A 601 -16.69 -19.16 24.21
N ASN A 602 -15.36 -19.06 24.29
CA ASN A 602 -14.55 -19.56 25.42
C ASN A 602 -15.07 -19.07 26.80
N PRO A 603 -15.26 -17.76 27.05
CA PRO A 603 -15.87 -17.25 28.28
C PRO A 603 -17.23 -17.85 28.64
N PHE A 604 -18.12 -18.01 27.65
CA PHE A 604 -19.46 -18.56 27.89
C PHE A 604 -19.39 -20.05 28.21
N LEU A 605 -18.51 -20.80 27.56
CA LEU A 605 -18.28 -22.20 27.86
C LEU A 605 -17.76 -22.37 29.30
N TYR A 606 -16.87 -21.49 29.77
CA TYR A 606 -16.43 -21.51 31.18
C TYR A 606 -17.55 -21.14 32.16
N ALA A 607 -18.30 -20.09 31.85
CA ALA A 607 -19.40 -19.60 32.69
C ALA A 607 -20.57 -20.60 32.77
N ILE A 608 -20.87 -21.33 31.69
CA ILE A 608 -22.00 -22.26 31.66
C ILE A 608 -21.63 -23.61 32.29
N PHE A 609 -20.43 -24.12 32.03
CA PHE A 609 -20.09 -25.50 32.39
C PHE A 609 -19.27 -25.64 33.68
N THR A 610 -18.80 -24.55 34.29
CA THR A 610 -17.93 -24.59 35.48
C THR A 610 -18.63 -24.00 36.71
N LYS A 611 -19.16 -24.86 37.59
CA LYS A 611 -19.84 -24.44 38.84
C LYS A 611 -18.94 -23.57 39.73
N THR A 612 -17.65 -23.88 39.82
CA THR A 612 -16.68 -23.10 40.60
C THR A 612 -16.46 -21.71 40.02
N PHE A 613 -16.49 -21.55 38.69
CA PHE A 613 -16.42 -20.24 38.03
C PHE A 613 -17.69 -19.42 38.28
N ARG A 614 -18.87 -20.02 38.13
CA ARG A 614 -20.16 -19.35 38.44
C ARG A 614 -20.17 -18.82 39.87
N ARG A 615 -19.71 -19.64 40.82
CA ARG A 615 -19.57 -19.23 42.22
C ARG A 615 -18.63 -18.04 42.37
N ASP A 616 -17.41 -18.13 41.83
CA ASP A 616 -16.40 -17.08 41.98
C ASP A 616 -16.85 -15.78 41.28
N PHE A 617 -17.60 -15.88 40.17
CA PHE A 617 -18.28 -14.77 39.49
C PHE A 617 -19.30 -14.07 40.42
N PHE A 618 -20.21 -14.82 41.06
CA PHE A 618 -21.20 -14.22 41.97
C PHE A 618 -20.56 -13.63 43.24
N ILE A 619 -19.48 -14.24 43.75
CA ILE A 619 -18.71 -13.69 44.87
C ILE A 619 -18.04 -12.37 44.46
N LEU A 620 -17.48 -12.27 43.26
CA LEU A 620 -16.91 -11.02 42.73
C LEU A 620 -18.01 -9.95 42.56
N LEU A 621 -19.17 -10.31 41.98
CA LEU A 621 -20.31 -9.40 41.84
C LEU A 621 -20.80 -8.86 43.19
N SER A 622 -20.78 -9.70 44.24
CA SER A 622 -21.16 -9.26 45.59
C SER A 622 -20.23 -8.20 46.18
N LYS A 623 -18.96 -8.15 45.75
CA LYS A 623 -18.03 -7.08 46.17
C LYS A 623 -18.35 -5.73 45.52
N PHE A 624 -19.07 -5.73 44.39
CA PHE A 624 -19.54 -4.53 43.70
C PHE A 624 -21.01 -4.19 44.03
N GLY A 625 -21.63 -4.86 45.00
CA GLY A 625 -22.99 -4.55 45.47
C GLY A 625 -24.13 -5.18 44.67
N CYS A 626 -23.86 -6.11 43.74
CA CYS A 626 -24.89 -6.84 42.98
C CYS A 626 -24.94 -8.33 43.36
N CYS A 627 -26.13 -8.94 43.33
CA CYS A 627 -26.34 -10.39 43.53
C CYS A 627 -25.89 -10.97 44.88
N GLU A 628 -26.02 -10.20 45.96
CA GLU A 628 -25.58 -10.58 47.31
C GLU A 628 -26.27 -11.86 47.84
N MET A 629 -27.55 -12.07 47.49
CA MET A 629 -28.33 -13.27 47.84
C MET A 629 -27.76 -14.55 47.22
N TYR A 630 -27.32 -14.52 45.95
CA TYR A 630 -26.71 -15.67 45.29
C TYR A 630 -25.31 -15.97 45.83
N ALA A 631 -24.54 -14.93 46.16
CA ALA A 631 -23.22 -15.09 46.79
C ALA A 631 -23.31 -15.73 48.18
N GLN A 632 -24.36 -15.44 48.96
CA GLN A 632 -24.61 -16.08 50.25
C GLN A 632 -24.94 -17.57 50.12
N ILE A 633 -25.76 -17.98 49.14
CA ILE A 633 -26.08 -19.40 48.87
C ILE A 633 -24.82 -20.23 48.59
N TYR A 634 -23.90 -19.70 47.78
CA TYR A 634 -22.65 -20.40 47.50
C TYR A 634 -21.65 -20.39 48.68
N ARG A 635 -21.74 -19.41 49.59
CA ARG A 635 -20.96 -19.42 50.84
C ARG A 635 -21.49 -20.50 51.80
N THR A 636 -22.81 -20.70 51.91
CA THR A 636 -23.41 -21.71 52.80
C THR A 636 -23.22 -23.16 52.34
N GLU A 637 -23.14 -23.45 51.04
CA GLU A 637 -22.75 -24.79 50.54
C GLU A 637 -21.34 -25.21 50.98
N THR A 638 -20.47 -24.27 51.34
CA THR A 638 -19.10 -24.55 51.79
C THR A 638 -19.10 -24.99 53.26
N SER A 639 -19.97 -24.41 54.08
CA SER A 639 -20.07 -24.69 55.52
C SER A 639 -20.67 -26.07 55.83
N SER A 640 -21.58 -26.58 54.99
CA SER A 640 -22.21 -27.89 55.18
C SER A 640 -21.28 -29.08 54.83
N SER A 641 -20.25 -28.86 54.02
CA SER A 641 -19.22 -29.88 53.72
C SER A 641 -18.19 -30.09 54.82
N VAL A 642 -18.03 -29.11 55.74
CA VAL A 642 -17.06 -29.17 56.84
C VAL A 642 -17.67 -29.81 58.10
N HIS A 643 -18.99 -29.78 58.28
CA HIS A 643 -19.64 -30.41 59.45
C HIS A 643 -19.87 -31.92 59.35
N THR A 644 -19.73 -32.53 58.16
CA THR A 644 -19.96 -33.97 57.98
C THR A 644 -18.70 -34.84 58.16
N SER A 645 -17.52 -34.25 58.37
CA SER A 645 -16.27 -35.00 58.53
C SER A 645 -15.82 -35.22 59.99
N HIS A 646 -16.53 -34.69 60.99
CA HIS A 646 -16.07 -34.71 62.39
C HIS A 646 -16.90 -35.54 63.40
N MET A 647 -17.89 -36.33 63.00
CA MET A 647 -18.62 -37.24 63.91
C MET A 647 -18.84 -38.65 63.33
N LYS A 648 -17.75 -39.38 63.04
CA LYS A 648 -17.77 -40.84 62.94
C LYS A 648 -16.62 -41.43 63.74
N ASN A 649 -16.83 -41.53 65.06
CA ASN A 649 -16.21 -42.54 65.93
C ASN A 649 -16.87 -42.46 67.32
N GLY A 650 -17.64 -43.49 67.69
CA GLY A 650 -18.23 -43.61 69.02
C GLY A 650 -19.39 -44.61 69.08
N HIS A 651 -19.23 -45.63 69.90
CA HIS A 651 -20.08 -46.82 70.13
C HIS A 651 -21.60 -46.58 70.30
N CYS A 652 -22.37 -47.61 69.92
CA CYS A 652 -23.79 -47.77 70.23
C CYS A 652 -24.06 -48.21 71.68
N THR A 653 -25.13 -47.68 72.29
CA THR A 653 -26.00 -48.35 73.28
C THR A 653 -27.46 -47.92 73.05
N PRO A 654 -28.48 -48.78 73.26
CA PRO A 654 -29.86 -48.52 72.85
C PRO A 654 -30.81 -48.11 74.00
N ALA A 655 -31.82 -47.28 73.68
CA ALA A 655 -33.12 -46.99 74.35
C ALA A 655 -33.40 -45.46 74.36
N SER A 656 -34.61 -44.89 74.23
CA SER A 656 -36.01 -45.36 74.15
C SER A 656 -36.88 -44.26 73.47
N LYS A 657 -38.05 -44.67 72.95
CA LYS A 657 -39.11 -43.88 72.30
C LYS A 657 -39.82 -42.86 73.22
N THR A 658 -40.29 -41.73 72.65
CA THR A 658 -41.64 -41.06 72.76
C THR A 658 -41.59 -39.70 72.01
N SER A 659 -42.34 -39.48 70.93
CA SER A 659 -43.75 -39.00 70.77
C SER A 659 -43.87 -37.46 70.56
N ASP A 660 -44.57 -37.12 69.46
CA ASP A 660 -45.37 -35.93 69.10
C ASP A 660 -44.69 -34.54 68.99
N GLY A 661 -44.84 -33.82 67.86
CA GLY A 661 -46.00 -32.96 67.51
C GLY A 661 -45.73 -31.55 68.08
N THR A 662 -45.87 -30.39 67.45
CA THR A 662 -46.67 -29.91 66.32
C THR A 662 -46.27 -28.43 66.04
N ILE A 663 -46.32 -28.00 64.77
CA ILE A 663 -46.87 -26.75 64.20
C ILE A 663 -46.66 -25.37 64.90
N TYR A 664 -45.91 -24.52 64.18
CA TYR A 664 -45.97 -23.06 63.92
C TYR A 664 -46.80 -22.09 64.79
N SER A 665 -46.22 -20.92 65.13
CA SER A 665 -46.81 -19.61 64.80
C SER A 665 -45.80 -18.44 64.86
N LEU A 666 -45.92 -17.53 63.90
CA LEU A 666 -45.32 -16.18 63.87
C LEU A 666 -46.23 -15.22 64.63
N VAL A 667 -45.65 -14.27 65.40
CA VAL A 667 -46.37 -13.15 66.02
C VAL A 667 -45.72 -11.82 65.61
N PRO A 668 -46.50 -10.75 65.34
CA PRO A 668 -46.06 -9.55 64.64
C PRO A 668 -45.72 -8.37 65.57
N LEU A 669 -45.06 -7.35 64.99
CA LEU A 669 -44.68 -6.08 65.63
C LEU A 669 -45.60 -4.93 65.18
N ASN A 670 -46.02 -4.09 66.13
CA ASN A 670 -46.40 -2.67 66.04
C ASN A 670 -46.67 -2.18 67.49
N HIS A 671 -46.32 -1.00 68.01
CA HIS A 671 -45.85 0.29 67.47
C HIS A 671 -45.28 1.16 68.63
N VAL A 672 -44.83 2.38 68.30
CA VAL A 672 -44.48 3.58 69.14
C VAL A 672 -42.98 3.66 69.49
N ASN A 673 -42.17 4.64 69.06
CA ASN A 673 -42.33 6.02 68.57
C ASN A 673 -41.42 6.29 67.36
#